data_AF-Q093G8-F1
#
_entry.id   AF-Q093G8-F1
#
_cell.length_a   1.000
_cell.length_b   1.000
_cell.length_c   1.000
_cell.angle_alpha   90.00
_cell.angle_beta   90.00
_cell.angle_gamma   90.00
#
_symmetry.space_group_name_H-M   'P 1'
#
loop_
_entity.id
_entity.type
_entity.pdbx_description
1 polymer ?
#
loop_
_entity_poly.entity_id
_entity_poly.type
_entity_poly.pdbx_seq_one_letter_code
_entity_poly.pdbx_strand_id
1 'polypeptide(L)'
;MTVRAAAHDPNPGDTVTAAWTATGGSFGTPSALESTWTAPATQGTVTLTLTVTDARGAASTLSFTLQVEESTTVGEGSADVTVRFNTWPRVNALSAVPAQVRPNQPLTVTALAEDVDTAPGTLSYAWTASCAGTWSASQSRVAQFTPTAQPAQTTCNNCQLTVTVSDGQGGATTGTLGICVGQPPVLQVLPYIESSSQSSAIVGPGDLVTFRVTGADANQQSLSFAWSGPGVLSAPTSPGANTSEILWTAPSCLPPAPHGVTVTVTNTSGLSGAQRLPFQWTGPTCSQAPCAFSIAPPQKALILSNHCLVDAPVFIPEGFRFEGTGHSLTAVDPPGGHFQGAVLRNRGSEAYVRSVTVKAQGIRDICYNGAQRLSGILFEDASGTITNTQVVNIRKADGASGCQEGTGIEVRATGARVSRPFVDVTQNQVSGHQKTGIAVTGPVDVIVAGNTVEGRGPQNQIVQQGIHIKLGAQGAVLYNQVNGHAYGGADDIAPGILVTGGGYYGGPLCEGLNIEGNTLVGNDLGIYLSQLEANGNAPATPTHIRVAFNTLSHASVTNGYVYQAAIADSGTGNIITSNTISGAGYNPATLPGATFAVDVLANSASRLAFLTEPQSVPVGACSGSLTVQSQDAAGNLSVPTPATASLTASGDAASGVTFHTDAACTSAPVTALNLSNPHAEATFYFRGSQTGTVGVSVTLGALTASQYHGLFTP
;
A
#
# COMPACT_ATOMS: atom_id res chain seq x y z
N MET A 1 82.03 2.02 -75.85
CA MET A 1 80.60 2.35 -75.62
C MET A 1 80.51 3.30 -74.43
N THR A 2 79.70 4.36 -74.48
CA THR A 2 79.44 5.21 -73.31
C THR A 2 78.20 4.71 -72.58
N VAL A 3 78.30 4.49 -71.26
CA VAL A 3 77.18 4.16 -70.39
C VAL A 3 76.86 5.36 -69.50
N ARG A 4 75.57 5.67 -69.33
CA ARG A 4 75.05 6.77 -68.50
C ARG A 4 73.91 6.25 -67.64
N ALA A 5 73.94 6.58 -66.35
CA ALA A 5 72.90 6.25 -65.39
C ALA A 5 72.43 7.49 -64.63
N ALA A 6 71.18 7.45 -64.15
CA ALA A 6 70.64 8.40 -63.19
C ALA A 6 70.19 7.61 -61.95
N ALA A 7 70.45 8.16 -60.78
CA ALA A 7 70.06 7.58 -59.50
C ALA A 7 69.42 8.67 -58.62
N HIS A 8 68.41 8.29 -57.85
CA HIS A 8 67.67 9.19 -56.98
C HIS A 8 67.50 8.54 -55.61
N ASP A 9 67.95 9.22 -54.56
CA ASP A 9 67.65 8.85 -53.18
C ASP A 9 66.33 9.53 -52.77
N PRO A 10 65.31 8.78 -52.32
CA PRO A 10 64.06 9.36 -51.84
C PRO A 10 64.22 10.21 -50.58
N ASN A 11 65.37 10.17 -49.89
CA ASN A 11 65.73 11.04 -48.78
C ASN A 11 66.41 12.32 -49.33
N PRO A 12 65.79 13.50 -49.23
CA PRO A 12 66.38 14.74 -49.73
C PRO A 12 67.69 15.07 -49.01
N GLY A 13 68.79 15.17 -49.77
CA GLY A 13 70.11 15.59 -49.27
C GLY A 13 71.16 14.47 -49.14
N ASP A 14 70.76 13.20 -49.27
CA ASP A 14 71.70 12.08 -49.26
C ASP A 14 72.38 11.95 -50.63
N THR A 15 73.70 11.75 -50.63
CA THR A 15 74.49 11.55 -51.85
C THR A 15 74.59 10.07 -52.18
N VAL A 16 74.49 9.74 -53.48
CA VAL A 16 74.66 8.37 -53.97
C VAL A 16 76.07 8.16 -54.54
N THR A 17 76.67 7.01 -54.26
CA THR A 17 77.94 6.56 -54.84
C THR A 17 77.67 5.46 -55.85
N ALA A 18 78.39 5.47 -56.98
CA ALA A 18 78.22 4.51 -58.07
C ALA A 18 79.44 3.58 -58.17
N ALA A 19 79.23 2.33 -58.57
CA ALA A 19 80.27 1.36 -58.86
C ALA A 19 79.89 0.47 -60.04
N TRP A 20 80.60 0.62 -61.16
CA TRP A 20 80.49 -0.20 -62.35
C TRP A 20 81.48 -1.38 -62.29
N THR A 21 80.98 -2.58 -62.55
CA THR A 21 81.77 -3.81 -62.71
C THR A 21 81.34 -4.53 -63.98
N ALA A 22 82.22 -5.34 -64.56
CA ALA A 22 81.90 -6.16 -65.72
C ALA A 22 82.57 -7.54 -65.63
N THR A 23 81.94 -8.56 -66.22
CA THR A 23 82.55 -9.90 -66.33
C THR A 23 83.66 -9.97 -67.40
N GLY A 24 83.85 -8.90 -68.18
CA GLY A 24 84.85 -8.75 -69.24
C GLY A 24 84.94 -7.29 -69.72
N GLY A 25 86.11 -6.89 -70.22
CA GLY A 25 86.38 -5.50 -70.59
C GLY A 25 86.70 -4.61 -69.38
N SER A 26 86.71 -3.29 -69.58
CA SER A 26 87.08 -2.31 -68.53
C SER A 26 86.32 -1.00 -68.66
N PHE A 27 86.03 -0.37 -67.53
CA PHE A 27 85.47 0.99 -67.47
C PHE A 27 86.56 2.03 -67.24
N GLY A 28 86.48 3.18 -67.93
CA GLY A 28 87.40 4.30 -67.72
C GLY A 28 87.24 4.96 -66.35
N THR A 29 86.00 5.14 -65.89
CA THR A 29 85.67 5.76 -64.60
C THR A 29 84.60 4.94 -63.88
N PRO A 30 84.95 3.77 -63.29
CA PRO A 30 83.98 2.84 -62.73
C PRO A 30 83.16 3.42 -61.56
N SER A 31 83.60 4.51 -60.93
CA SER A 31 82.87 5.14 -59.81
C SER A 31 81.93 6.28 -60.23
N ALA A 32 81.84 6.60 -61.52
CA ALA A 32 81.00 7.68 -62.03
C ALA A 32 79.70 7.13 -62.63
N LEU A 33 78.60 7.89 -62.49
CA LEU A 33 77.32 7.55 -63.12
C LEU A 33 77.37 7.57 -64.65
N GLU A 34 78.37 8.25 -65.22
CA GLU A 34 78.73 8.18 -66.63
C GLU A 34 80.15 7.63 -66.77
N SER A 35 80.34 6.61 -67.62
CA SER A 35 81.65 6.03 -67.90
C SER A 35 81.72 5.50 -69.33
N THR A 36 82.93 5.47 -69.90
CA THR A 36 83.20 4.73 -71.15
C THR A 36 83.60 3.30 -70.80
N TRP A 37 82.93 2.32 -71.41
CA TRP A 37 83.29 0.91 -71.35
C TRP A 37 84.02 0.50 -72.64
N THR A 38 85.14 -0.19 -72.46
CA THR A 38 85.97 -0.77 -73.52
C THR A 38 85.81 -2.28 -73.50
N ALA A 39 85.43 -2.85 -74.64
CA ALA A 39 85.20 -4.28 -74.78
C ALA A 39 86.50 -5.10 -74.62
N PRO A 40 86.43 -6.34 -74.11
CA PRO A 40 87.57 -7.25 -74.04
C PRO A 40 88.03 -7.71 -75.43
N ALA A 41 89.28 -8.18 -75.52
CA ALA A 41 89.85 -8.74 -76.75
C ALA A 41 89.31 -10.14 -77.11
N THR A 42 88.56 -10.77 -76.20
CA THR A 42 87.99 -12.12 -76.39
C THR A 42 86.50 -12.01 -76.68
N GLN A 43 86.02 -12.68 -77.73
CA GLN A 43 84.60 -12.81 -78.04
C GLN A 43 83.84 -13.53 -76.91
N GLY A 44 82.62 -13.09 -76.63
CA GLY A 44 81.75 -13.70 -75.64
C GLY A 44 80.73 -12.73 -75.03
N THR A 45 79.84 -13.27 -74.20
CA THR A 45 78.86 -12.47 -73.44
C THR A 45 79.54 -11.83 -72.23
N VAL A 46 79.31 -10.54 -72.06
CA VAL A 46 79.80 -9.73 -70.95
C VAL A 46 78.61 -9.15 -70.19
N THR A 47 78.54 -9.35 -68.88
CA THR A 47 77.57 -8.67 -68.01
C THR A 47 78.20 -7.41 -67.45
N LEU A 48 77.51 -6.27 -67.56
CA LEU A 48 77.85 -5.01 -66.92
C LEU A 48 76.90 -4.80 -65.75
N THR A 49 77.43 -4.44 -64.59
CA THR A 49 76.69 -4.27 -63.35
C THR A 49 77.00 -2.89 -62.76
N LEU A 50 75.98 -2.09 -62.48
CA LEU A 50 76.06 -0.87 -61.70
C LEU A 50 75.46 -1.09 -60.32
N THR A 51 76.22 -0.82 -59.27
CA THR A 51 75.71 -0.70 -57.91
C THR A 51 75.72 0.77 -57.52
N VAL A 52 74.58 1.28 -57.04
CA VAL A 52 74.48 2.60 -56.42
C VAL A 52 74.18 2.43 -54.93
N THR A 53 74.98 3.09 -54.09
CA THR A 53 74.88 2.99 -52.62
C THR A 53 74.63 4.38 -52.03
N ASP A 54 73.62 4.50 -51.18
CA ASP A 54 73.36 5.73 -50.45
C ASP A 54 74.39 5.97 -49.34
N ALA A 55 74.36 7.16 -48.74
CA ALA A 55 75.25 7.53 -47.65
C ALA A 55 75.04 6.71 -46.35
N ARG A 56 73.99 5.88 -46.28
CA ARG A 56 73.62 5.04 -45.12
C ARG A 56 73.87 3.55 -45.37
N GLY A 57 74.45 3.21 -46.52
CA GLY A 57 74.85 1.85 -46.88
C GLY A 57 73.74 1.02 -47.55
N ALA A 58 72.57 1.58 -47.85
CA ALA A 58 71.57 0.89 -48.67
C ALA A 58 72.01 0.93 -50.14
N ALA A 59 72.04 -0.23 -50.78
CA ALA A 59 72.53 -0.37 -52.15
C ALA A 59 71.45 -0.96 -53.06
N SER A 60 71.31 -0.37 -54.25
CA SER A 60 70.52 -0.89 -55.36
C SER A 60 71.46 -1.27 -56.50
N THR A 61 71.23 -2.43 -57.11
CA THR A 61 72.09 -2.93 -58.19
C THR A 61 71.27 -3.14 -59.46
N LEU A 62 71.83 -2.72 -60.60
CA LEU A 62 71.30 -2.91 -61.95
C LEU A 62 72.33 -3.71 -62.76
N SER A 63 71.92 -4.74 -63.49
CA SER A 63 72.81 -5.49 -64.39
C SER A 63 72.19 -5.68 -65.77
N PHE A 64 73.02 -5.67 -66.81
CA PHE A 64 72.62 -5.99 -68.18
C PHE A 64 73.76 -6.70 -68.94
N THR A 65 73.42 -7.48 -69.97
CA THR A 65 74.38 -8.28 -70.75
C THR A 65 74.64 -7.67 -72.13
N LEU A 66 75.91 -7.71 -72.57
CA LEU A 66 76.40 -7.32 -73.89
C LEU A 66 77.04 -8.53 -74.57
N GLN A 67 76.94 -8.64 -75.90
CA GLN A 67 77.65 -9.64 -76.69
C GLN A 67 78.83 -8.98 -77.42
N VAL A 68 80.04 -9.52 -77.27
CA VAL A 68 81.27 -9.00 -77.90
C VAL A 68 81.67 -9.93 -79.04
N GLU A 69 81.80 -9.42 -80.26
CA GLU A 69 82.12 -10.18 -81.48
C GLU A 69 83.36 -9.62 -82.20
N GLU A 70 84.03 -10.46 -83.00
CA GLU A 70 85.22 -10.07 -83.77
C GLU A 70 84.82 -9.24 -85.02
N SER A 71 85.47 -8.11 -85.25
CA SER A 71 85.17 -7.22 -86.39
C SER A 71 86.04 -7.56 -87.60
N THR A 72 85.42 -7.80 -88.76
CA THR A 72 86.11 -8.11 -90.03
C THR A 72 86.48 -6.86 -90.87
N THR A 73 86.34 -5.65 -90.32
CA THR A 73 86.65 -4.39 -91.02
C THR A 73 87.51 -3.46 -90.16
N VAL A 74 88.61 -2.97 -90.73
CA VAL A 74 89.61 -2.11 -90.06
C VAL A 74 89.06 -0.68 -89.89
N GLY A 75 88.71 -0.31 -88.66
CA GLY A 75 88.40 1.06 -88.24
C GLY A 75 86.95 1.28 -87.81
N GLU A 76 86.76 1.55 -86.52
CA GLU A 76 85.49 1.85 -85.79
C GLU A 76 84.62 0.65 -85.36
N GLY A 77 84.52 0.44 -84.03
CA GLY A 77 83.68 -0.59 -83.41
C GLY A 77 82.25 -0.10 -83.20
N SER A 78 81.28 -0.75 -83.87
CA SER A 78 79.84 -0.56 -83.67
C SER A 78 79.24 -1.82 -83.03
N ALA A 79 78.50 -1.65 -81.93
CA ALA A 79 77.70 -2.69 -81.29
C ALA A 79 76.25 -2.22 -81.24
N ASP A 80 75.32 -3.02 -81.78
CA ASP A 80 73.89 -2.77 -81.63
C ASP A 80 73.43 -3.27 -80.26
N VAL A 81 72.71 -2.45 -79.49
CA VAL A 81 72.35 -2.71 -78.09
C VAL A 81 70.84 -2.59 -77.91
N THR A 82 70.18 -3.67 -77.50
CA THR A 82 68.78 -3.62 -77.01
C THR A 82 68.78 -3.74 -75.49
N VAL A 83 68.23 -2.75 -74.76
CA VAL A 83 68.10 -2.74 -73.29
C VAL A 83 66.63 -2.81 -72.89
N ARG A 84 66.29 -3.57 -71.86
CA ARG A 84 64.99 -3.50 -71.15
C ARG A 84 65.21 -3.35 -69.64
N PHE A 85 64.37 -2.57 -68.97
CA PHE A 85 64.37 -2.34 -67.51
C PHE A 85 63.20 -3.12 -66.87
N ASN A 86 63.37 -3.63 -65.65
CA ASN A 86 62.32 -4.29 -64.84
C ASN A 86 61.92 -3.37 -63.67
N THR A 87 60.62 -3.27 -63.38
CA THR A 87 60.01 -2.45 -62.35
C THR A 87 59.44 -3.38 -61.29
N TRP A 88 59.54 -3.04 -60.01
CA TRP A 88 59.04 -3.94 -58.96
C TRP A 88 57.51 -3.82 -58.80
N PRO A 89 56.81 -4.91 -58.46
CA PRO A 89 55.37 -4.89 -58.26
C PRO A 89 54.98 -4.01 -57.06
N ARG A 90 53.81 -3.37 -57.11
CA ARG A 90 53.24 -2.55 -56.03
C ARG A 90 51.95 -3.15 -55.50
N VAL A 91 51.81 -3.26 -54.18
CA VAL A 91 50.54 -3.61 -53.53
C VAL A 91 49.70 -2.35 -53.33
N ASN A 92 48.58 -2.25 -54.05
CA ASN A 92 47.69 -1.10 -54.06
C ASN A 92 46.66 -1.13 -52.92
N ALA A 93 46.13 -2.31 -52.60
CA ALA A 93 45.12 -2.49 -51.55
C ALA A 93 45.09 -3.92 -51.01
N LEU A 94 44.71 -4.04 -49.74
CA LEU A 94 44.41 -5.30 -49.06
C LEU A 94 43.02 -5.21 -48.42
N SER A 95 42.25 -6.29 -48.51
CA SER A 95 40.96 -6.41 -47.83
C SER A 95 40.75 -7.78 -47.22
N ALA A 96 39.93 -7.83 -46.16
CA ALA A 96 39.52 -9.05 -45.46
C ALA A 96 38.01 -9.03 -45.24
N VAL A 97 37.33 -10.12 -45.58
CA VAL A 97 35.88 -10.27 -45.39
C VAL A 97 35.58 -11.63 -44.75
N PRO A 98 34.99 -11.66 -43.54
CA PRO A 98 34.80 -10.55 -42.61
C PRO A 98 36.11 -10.10 -41.95
N ALA A 99 36.19 -8.84 -41.49
CA ALA A 99 37.38 -8.30 -40.81
C ALA A 99 37.51 -8.73 -39.33
N GLN A 100 36.45 -9.31 -38.74
CA GLN A 100 36.44 -9.93 -37.42
C GLN A 100 35.89 -11.36 -37.50
N VAL A 101 36.61 -12.31 -36.89
CA VAL A 101 36.26 -13.74 -36.87
C VAL A 101 36.51 -14.36 -35.50
N ARG A 102 35.80 -15.44 -35.19
CA ARG A 102 36.12 -16.33 -34.05
C ARG A 102 37.18 -17.36 -34.46
N PRO A 103 37.89 -18.00 -33.50
CA PRO A 103 38.66 -19.20 -33.81
C PRO A 103 37.80 -20.22 -34.57
N ASN A 104 38.39 -20.81 -35.60
CA ASN A 104 37.80 -21.75 -36.55
C ASN A 104 36.77 -21.16 -37.52
N GLN A 105 36.58 -19.84 -37.55
CA GLN A 105 35.78 -19.17 -38.56
C GLN A 105 36.71 -18.62 -39.67
N PRO A 106 36.50 -19.00 -40.95
CA PRO A 106 37.34 -18.53 -42.04
C PRO A 106 37.04 -17.06 -42.40
N LEU A 107 38.06 -16.36 -42.90
CA LEU A 107 37.93 -15.10 -43.63
C LEU A 107 38.60 -15.18 -45.00
N THR A 108 38.06 -14.44 -45.96
CA THR A 108 38.65 -14.29 -47.30
C THR A 108 39.49 -13.02 -47.33
N VAL A 109 40.75 -13.13 -47.75
CA VAL A 109 41.62 -11.98 -48.00
C VAL A 109 41.87 -11.80 -49.50
N THR A 110 41.99 -10.56 -49.94
CA THR A 110 42.27 -10.22 -51.34
C THR A 110 43.37 -9.17 -51.40
N ALA A 111 44.36 -9.41 -52.25
CA ALA A 111 45.37 -8.41 -52.62
C ALA A 111 45.07 -7.81 -53.99
N LEU A 112 45.20 -6.49 -54.11
CA LEU A 112 45.27 -5.80 -55.40
C LEU A 112 46.71 -5.32 -55.55
N ALA A 113 47.41 -5.87 -56.54
CA ALA A 113 48.78 -5.49 -56.86
C ALA A 113 48.92 -5.32 -58.37
N GLU A 114 49.80 -4.41 -58.78
CA GLU A 114 50.09 -4.11 -60.19
C GLU A 114 51.59 -3.98 -60.41
N ASP A 115 52.00 -4.20 -61.65
CA ASP A 115 53.36 -4.01 -62.11
C ASP A 115 53.31 -3.52 -63.57
N VAL A 116 54.12 -2.54 -63.93
CA VAL A 116 53.99 -1.77 -65.17
C VAL A 116 54.60 -2.47 -66.37
N ASP A 117 55.55 -3.38 -66.15
CA ASP A 117 56.25 -4.14 -67.18
C ASP A 117 56.05 -5.66 -67.09
N THR A 118 55.32 -6.12 -66.08
CA THR A 118 54.87 -7.52 -65.96
C THR A 118 53.42 -7.67 -66.43
N ALA A 119 53.15 -8.67 -67.27
CA ALA A 119 51.82 -8.88 -67.83
C ALA A 119 50.76 -9.12 -66.74
N PRO A 120 49.53 -8.56 -66.87
CA PRO A 120 48.48 -8.76 -65.88
C PRO A 120 48.20 -10.25 -65.61
N GLY A 121 48.17 -10.64 -64.33
CA GLY A 121 47.89 -12.02 -63.91
C GLY A 121 49.10 -12.95 -63.81
N THR A 122 50.32 -12.45 -64.03
CA THR A 122 51.57 -13.24 -63.89
C THR A 122 52.30 -13.02 -62.55
N LEU A 123 51.80 -12.10 -61.70
CA LEU A 123 52.32 -11.89 -60.35
C LEU A 123 52.08 -13.12 -59.46
N SER A 124 53.10 -13.49 -58.69
CA SER A 124 53.04 -14.53 -57.67
C SER A 124 52.75 -13.93 -56.30
N TYR A 125 51.97 -14.65 -55.47
CA TYR A 125 51.58 -14.20 -54.13
C TYR A 125 52.07 -15.21 -53.09
N ALA A 126 52.36 -14.75 -51.88
CA ALA A 126 52.66 -15.60 -50.73
C ALA A 126 52.14 -14.96 -49.44
N TRP A 127 51.11 -15.56 -48.84
CA TRP A 127 50.47 -15.09 -47.62
C TRP A 127 51.04 -15.75 -46.36
N THR A 128 51.21 -14.94 -45.31
CA THR A 128 51.62 -15.36 -43.96
C THR A 128 50.74 -14.68 -42.91
N ALA A 129 50.67 -15.24 -41.70
CA ALA A 129 49.92 -14.68 -40.59
C ALA A 129 50.80 -14.61 -39.33
N SER A 130 50.61 -13.57 -38.51
CA SER A 130 51.27 -13.46 -37.20
C SER A 130 50.61 -14.29 -36.11
N CYS A 131 49.40 -14.80 -36.36
CA CYS A 131 48.65 -15.64 -35.43
C CYS A 131 48.52 -17.09 -35.94
N ALA A 132 48.24 -18.01 -35.01
CA ALA A 132 48.02 -19.41 -35.33
C ALA A 132 46.76 -19.59 -36.19
N GLY A 133 46.90 -20.30 -37.32
CA GLY A 133 45.80 -20.58 -38.22
C GLY A 133 46.25 -21.39 -39.43
N THR A 134 45.28 -21.74 -40.26
CA THR A 134 45.49 -22.48 -41.51
C THR A 134 45.13 -21.61 -42.71
N TRP A 135 45.89 -21.74 -43.78
CA TRP A 135 45.61 -21.07 -45.04
C TRP A 135 45.06 -22.05 -46.08
N SER A 136 44.13 -21.58 -46.91
CA SER A 136 43.81 -22.18 -48.20
C SER A 136 44.15 -21.18 -49.31
N ALA A 137 44.74 -21.68 -50.40
CA ALA A 137 45.23 -20.86 -51.52
C ALA A 137 46.19 -19.72 -51.11
N SER A 138 47.12 -19.97 -50.17
CA SER A 138 48.09 -18.97 -49.68
C SER A 138 49.03 -18.40 -50.75
N GLN A 139 49.06 -18.97 -51.95
CA GLN A 139 49.86 -18.50 -53.07
C GLN A 139 49.05 -17.73 -54.13
N SER A 140 47.79 -17.44 -53.84
CA SER A 140 46.86 -16.79 -54.77
C SER A 140 46.59 -15.34 -54.36
N ARG A 141 46.16 -14.53 -55.35
CA ARG A 141 45.66 -13.16 -55.13
C ARG A 141 44.53 -13.10 -54.09
N VAL A 142 43.65 -14.10 -54.12
CA VAL A 142 42.56 -14.32 -53.16
C VAL A 142 42.89 -15.58 -52.39
N ALA A 143 42.97 -15.48 -51.07
CA ALA A 143 43.28 -16.58 -50.16
C ALA A 143 42.26 -16.62 -49.01
N GLN A 144 42.16 -17.75 -48.33
CA GLN A 144 41.35 -17.88 -47.12
C GLN A 144 42.25 -18.16 -45.93
N PHE A 145 42.03 -17.45 -44.83
CA PHE A 145 42.71 -17.71 -43.56
C PHE A 145 41.68 -18.10 -42.50
N THR A 146 41.98 -19.16 -41.76
CA THR A 146 41.17 -19.61 -40.62
C THR A 146 42.04 -19.62 -39.37
N PRO A 147 41.89 -18.66 -38.45
CA PRO A 147 42.64 -18.67 -37.19
C PRO A 147 42.19 -19.86 -36.33
N THR A 148 43.12 -20.58 -35.71
CA THR A 148 42.82 -21.77 -34.88
C THR A 148 42.66 -21.42 -33.39
N ALA A 149 43.19 -20.27 -32.96
CA ALA A 149 43.10 -19.79 -31.60
C ALA A 149 43.03 -18.25 -31.55
N GLN A 150 42.51 -17.71 -30.45
CA GLN A 150 42.54 -16.27 -30.18
C GLN A 150 43.96 -15.87 -29.71
N PRO A 151 44.61 -14.87 -30.33
CA PRO A 151 45.87 -14.33 -29.86
C PRO A 151 45.79 -13.79 -28.42
N ALA A 152 46.91 -13.79 -27.70
CA ALA A 152 46.97 -13.32 -26.31
C ALA A 152 46.54 -11.85 -26.15
N GLN A 153 46.77 -11.03 -27.17
CA GLN A 153 46.23 -9.68 -27.26
C GLN A 153 44.74 -9.72 -27.59
N THR A 154 43.92 -9.13 -26.72
CA THR A 154 42.45 -9.12 -26.84
C THR A 154 41.89 -7.90 -27.56
N THR A 155 42.72 -6.90 -27.87
CA THR A 155 42.34 -5.75 -28.70
C THR A 155 42.41 -6.09 -30.19
N CYS A 156 41.57 -5.46 -31.01
CA CYS A 156 41.56 -5.62 -32.47
C CYS A 156 42.95 -5.34 -33.12
N ASN A 157 43.18 -5.89 -34.31
CA ASN A 157 44.51 -5.99 -34.96
C ASN A 157 45.48 -6.95 -34.28
N ASN A 158 44.95 -7.92 -33.53
CA ASN A 158 45.72 -8.96 -32.84
C ASN A 158 46.23 -10.09 -33.77
N CYS A 159 45.83 -10.09 -35.05
CA CYS A 159 46.44 -10.94 -36.06
C CYS A 159 46.75 -10.13 -37.33
N GLN A 160 48.01 -10.14 -37.75
CA GLN A 160 48.51 -9.44 -38.93
C GLN A 160 48.70 -10.45 -40.07
N LEU A 161 48.06 -10.19 -41.22
CA LEU A 161 48.17 -11.00 -42.43
C LEU A 161 49.06 -10.27 -43.43
N THR A 162 50.16 -10.88 -43.85
CA THR A 162 51.14 -10.26 -44.75
C THR A 162 51.21 -11.03 -46.05
N VAL A 163 51.05 -10.34 -47.18
CA VAL A 163 51.27 -10.89 -48.52
C VAL A 163 52.59 -10.38 -49.08
N THR A 164 53.37 -11.27 -49.68
CA THR A 164 54.50 -10.93 -50.55
C THR A 164 54.06 -11.12 -52.00
N VAL A 165 54.27 -10.13 -52.85
CA VAL A 165 53.94 -10.16 -54.28
C VAL A 165 55.22 -10.04 -55.08
N SER A 166 55.48 -10.98 -56.00
CA SER A 166 56.69 -10.99 -56.83
C SER A 166 56.39 -11.17 -58.32
N ASP A 167 57.19 -10.51 -59.16
CA ASP A 167 57.09 -10.48 -60.62
C ASP A 167 57.77 -11.68 -61.34
N GLY A 168 58.53 -12.50 -60.61
CA GLY A 168 59.34 -13.58 -61.20
C GLY A 168 60.55 -13.12 -62.02
N GLN A 169 60.77 -11.82 -62.12
CA GLN A 169 61.88 -11.14 -62.81
C GLN A 169 62.87 -10.47 -61.82
N GLY A 170 62.66 -10.70 -60.52
CA GLY A 170 63.56 -10.30 -59.43
C GLY A 170 63.02 -9.17 -58.54
N GLY A 171 61.82 -8.64 -58.82
CA GLY A 171 61.13 -7.67 -57.99
C GLY A 171 60.12 -8.32 -57.03
N ALA A 172 60.06 -7.80 -55.80
CA ALA A 172 59.10 -8.23 -54.80
C ALA A 172 58.72 -7.10 -53.82
N THR A 173 57.44 -7.04 -53.43
CA THR A 173 56.90 -6.08 -52.45
C THR A 173 55.98 -6.78 -51.46
N THR A 174 55.90 -6.27 -50.24
CA THR A 174 55.00 -6.79 -49.19
C THR A 174 53.88 -5.81 -48.87
N GLY A 175 52.72 -6.34 -48.46
CA GLY A 175 51.65 -5.56 -47.81
C GLY A 175 51.08 -6.30 -46.61
N THR A 176 50.68 -5.57 -45.56
CA THR A 176 50.17 -6.15 -44.31
C THR A 176 48.78 -5.60 -43.95
N LEU A 177 47.90 -6.48 -43.47
CA LEU A 177 46.53 -6.18 -43.03
C LEU A 177 46.26 -6.74 -41.63
N GLY A 178 45.83 -5.90 -40.69
CA GLY A 178 45.38 -6.34 -39.36
C GLY A 178 43.92 -6.80 -39.37
N ILE A 179 43.62 -7.92 -38.70
CA ILE A 179 42.27 -8.44 -38.47
C ILE A 179 42.00 -8.63 -36.97
N CYS A 180 40.72 -8.76 -36.59
CA CYS A 180 40.32 -9.07 -35.21
C CYS A 180 39.95 -10.55 -35.06
N VAL A 181 40.71 -11.30 -34.28
CA VAL A 181 40.36 -12.67 -33.88
C VAL A 181 39.83 -12.65 -32.45
N GLY A 182 38.54 -12.87 -32.26
CA GLY A 182 37.89 -12.82 -30.95
C GLY A 182 36.38 -12.70 -31.04
N GLN A 183 35.70 -12.96 -29.91
CA GLN A 183 34.24 -12.86 -29.83
C GLN A 183 33.79 -11.40 -29.95
N PRO A 184 32.74 -11.09 -30.74
CA PRO A 184 32.14 -9.75 -30.74
C PRO A 184 31.67 -9.39 -29.31
N PRO A 185 31.79 -8.12 -28.89
CA PRO A 185 31.18 -7.68 -27.64
C PRO A 185 29.68 -7.98 -27.67
N VAL A 186 29.15 -8.62 -26.62
CA VAL A 186 27.69 -8.75 -26.47
C VAL A 186 27.17 -7.38 -26.06
N LEU A 187 26.25 -6.81 -26.85
CA LEU A 187 25.59 -5.56 -26.49
C LEU A 187 24.65 -5.85 -25.32
N GLN A 188 24.97 -5.29 -24.15
CA GLN A 188 24.12 -5.40 -22.96
C GLN A 188 23.07 -4.29 -23.01
N VAL A 189 21.80 -4.67 -23.18
CA VAL A 189 20.66 -3.75 -23.17
C VAL A 189 19.97 -3.83 -21.82
N LEU A 190 19.59 -2.68 -21.25
CA LEU A 190 18.83 -2.65 -20.00
C LEU A 190 17.42 -3.24 -20.24
N PRO A 191 16.86 -4.00 -19.29
CA PRO A 191 15.45 -4.37 -19.35
C PRO A 191 14.56 -3.11 -19.26
N TYR A 192 13.36 -3.17 -19.86
CA TYR A 192 12.42 -2.06 -19.87
C TYR A 192 10.99 -2.53 -19.59
N ILE A 193 10.10 -1.58 -19.30
CA ILE A 193 8.67 -1.85 -19.13
C ILE A 193 7.98 -1.65 -20.48
N GLU A 194 7.38 -2.72 -21.01
CA GLU A 194 6.70 -2.71 -22.30
C GLU A 194 5.30 -2.10 -22.19
N SER A 195 4.58 -2.44 -21.11
CA SER A 195 3.26 -1.88 -20.82
C SER A 195 3.02 -1.76 -19.33
N SER A 196 2.21 -0.77 -18.96
CA SER A 196 1.82 -0.50 -17.58
C SER A 196 0.36 -0.08 -17.50
N SER A 197 -0.34 -0.49 -16.46
CA SER A 197 -1.70 -0.04 -16.16
C SER A 197 -1.90 0.17 -14.66
N GLN A 198 -2.86 1.03 -14.33
CA GLN A 198 -3.27 1.31 -12.96
C GLN A 198 -4.80 1.43 -12.89
N SER A 199 -5.42 0.97 -11.81
CA SER A 199 -6.89 0.97 -11.69
C SER A 199 -7.50 2.37 -11.55
N SER A 200 -6.72 3.37 -11.13
CA SER A 200 -7.11 4.78 -11.13
C SER A 200 -5.91 5.71 -11.32
N ALA A 201 -6.11 6.80 -12.06
CA ALA A 201 -5.13 7.87 -12.24
C ALA A 201 -5.35 9.06 -11.29
N ILE A 202 -6.51 9.15 -10.65
CA ILE A 202 -6.87 10.19 -9.68
C ILE A 202 -7.06 9.50 -8.33
N VAL A 203 -6.30 9.92 -7.32
CA VAL A 203 -6.24 9.23 -6.04
C VAL A 203 -6.34 10.23 -4.89
N GLY A 204 -7.16 9.88 -3.91
CA GLY A 204 -7.30 10.56 -2.65
C GLY A 204 -6.81 9.71 -1.47
N PRO A 205 -6.92 10.25 -0.24
CA PRO A 205 -6.51 9.58 0.98
C PRO A 205 -7.17 8.21 1.18
N GLY A 206 -6.35 7.18 1.43
CA GLY A 206 -6.83 5.82 1.70
C GLY A 206 -7.38 5.05 0.49
N ASP A 207 -7.31 5.61 -0.72
CA ASP A 207 -7.71 4.90 -1.93
C ASP A 207 -6.80 3.69 -2.20
N LEU A 208 -7.39 2.65 -2.79
CA LEU A 208 -6.68 1.44 -3.23
C LEU A 208 -6.45 1.50 -4.73
N VAL A 209 -5.20 1.33 -5.16
CA VAL A 209 -4.84 1.25 -6.59
C VAL A 209 -4.09 -0.04 -6.86
N THR A 210 -4.53 -0.78 -7.86
CA THR A 210 -3.79 -1.91 -8.40
C THR A 210 -2.91 -1.41 -9.52
N PHE A 211 -1.60 -1.61 -9.41
CA PHE A 211 -0.63 -1.35 -10.49
C PHE A 211 -0.18 -2.66 -11.11
N ARG A 212 -0.12 -2.70 -12.44
CA ARG A 212 0.32 -3.87 -13.22
C ARG A 212 1.32 -3.43 -14.28
N VAL A 213 2.36 -4.22 -14.48
CA VAL A 213 3.33 -4.02 -15.56
C VAL A 213 3.71 -5.32 -16.24
N THR A 214 4.11 -5.19 -17.50
CA THR A 214 4.80 -6.22 -18.29
C THR A 214 6.18 -5.72 -18.63
N GLY A 215 7.22 -6.43 -18.20
CA GLY A 215 8.61 -6.15 -18.52
C GLY A 215 9.07 -6.90 -19.78
N ALA A 216 10.10 -6.37 -20.45
CA ALA A 216 10.75 -7.02 -21.56
C ALA A 216 12.28 -6.84 -21.47
N ASP A 217 13.00 -7.84 -21.99
CA ASP A 217 14.46 -7.84 -22.06
C ASP A 217 14.88 -8.27 -23.48
N ALA A 218 15.72 -7.47 -24.13
CA ALA A 218 16.15 -7.72 -25.50
C ALA A 218 16.98 -9.01 -25.64
N ASN A 219 17.59 -9.46 -24.54
CA ASN A 219 18.35 -10.71 -24.47
C ASN A 219 17.50 -11.88 -23.93
N GLN A 220 16.18 -11.69 -23.75
CA GLN A 220 15.22 -12.69 -23.25
C GLN A 220 15.62 -13.29 -21.89
N GLN A 221 16.29 -12.50 -21.04
CA GLN A 221 16.67 -12.92 -19.70
C GLN A 221 15.47 -12.87 -18.73
N SER A 222 15.48 -13.71 -17.70
CA SER A 222 14.44 -13.69 -16.67
C SER A 222 14.45 -12.36 -15.89
N LEU A 223 13.26 -11.90 -15.53
CA LEU A 223 13.04 -10.60 -14.92
C LEU A 223 12.61 -10.72 -13.46
N SER A 224 13.06 -9.77 -12.65
CA SER A 224 12.60 -9.54 -11.28
C SER A 224 12.12 -8.10 -11.13
N PHE A 225 11.15 -7.88 -10.26
CA PHE A 225 10.48 -6.58 -10.11
C PHE A 225 10.54 -6.10 -8.67
N ALA A 226 10.94 -4.84 -8.49
CA ALA A 226 10.92 -4.14 -7.22
C ALA A 226 10.06 -2.88 -7.34
N TRP A 227 9.22 -2.64 -6.35
CA TRP A 227 8.29 -1.51 -6.32
C TRP A 227 8.64 -0.55 -5.19
N SER A 228 8.56 0.75 -5.44
CA SER A 228 8.80 1.80 -4.46
C SER A 228 7.88 2.99 -4.71
N GLY A 229 7.52 3.72 -3.67
CA GLY A 229 6.63 4.87 -3.78
C GLY A 229 6.15 5.31 -2.40
N PRO A 230 5.48 6.47 -2.30
CA PRO A 230 4.87 6.92 -1.06
C PRO A 230 3.66 6.04 -0.71
N GLY A 231 3.34 5.85 0.56
CA GLY A 231 2.23 5.00 0.98
C GLY A 231 2.64 3.55 1.22
N VAL A 232 1.67 2.65 1.20
CA VAL A 232 1.87 1.25 1.60
C VAL A 232 1.75 0.34 0.38
N LEU A 233 2.79 -0.46 0.14
CA LEU A 233 2.87 -1.40 -0.97
C LEU A 233 2.67 -2.82 -0.45
N SER A 234 1.83 -3.60 -1.14
CA SER A 234 1.77 -5.05 -0.92
C SER A 234 3.01 -5.75 -1.49
N ALA A 235 3.21 -7.01 -1.08
CA ALA A 235 4.20 -7.86 -1.73
C ALA A 235 3.83 -8.03 -3.22
N PRO A 236 4.78 -7.90 -4.15
CA PRO A 236 4.50 -8.07 -5.57
C PRO A 236 4.09 -9.51 -5.87
N THR A 237 3.07 -9.63 -6.72
CA THR A 237 2.64 -10.89 -7.31
C THR A 237 3.05 -10.93 -8.78
N SER A 238 3.34 -12.11 -9.31
CA SER A 238 3.73 -12.31 -10.72
C SER A 238 2.77 -13.29 -11.39
N PRO A 239 1.64 -12.80 -11.95
CA PRO A 239 0.66 -13.64 -12.65
C PRO A 239 1.23 -14.36 -13.88
N GLY A 240 2.36 -13.89 -14.42
CA GLY A 240 3.10 -14.48 -15.53
C GLY A 240 4.61 -14.19 -15.41
N ALA A 241 5.41 -14.84 -16.25
CA ALA A 241 6.88 -14.82 -16.15
C ALA A 241 7.50 -13.41 -16.28
N ASN A 242 6.85 -12.51 -17.01
CA ASN A 242 7.32 -11.14 -17.27
C ASN A 242 6.38 -10.08 -16.71
N THR A 243 5.45 -10.45 -15.82
CA THR A 243 4.48 -9.51 -15.26
C THR A 243 4.66 -9.34 -13.77
N SER A 244 4.31 -8.16 -13.28
CA SER A 244 4.27 -7.88 -11.85
C SER A 244 3.06 -7.01 -11.52
N GLU A 245 2.43 -7.35 -10.41
CA GLU A 245 1.24 -6.68 -9.89
C GLU A 245 1.38 -6.41 -8.40
N ILE A 246 1.00 -5.21 -7.98
CA ILE A 246 0.89 -4.81 -6.58
C ILE A 246 -0.47 -4.16 -6.32
N LEU A 247 -0.98 -4.35 -5.12
CA LEU A 247 -1.94 -3.45 -4.49
C LEU A 247 -1.19 -2.36 -3.71
N TRP A 248 -1.56 -1.11 -3.95
CA TRP A 248 -1.03 0.06 -3.28
C TRP A 248 -2.13 0.78 -2.50
N THR A 249 -1.84 1.14 -1.25
CA THR A 249 -2.71 1.96 -0.41
C THR A 249 -2.17 3.39 -0.36
N ALA A 250 -2.98 4.33 -0.82
CA ALA A 250 -2.64 5.74 -0.77
C ALA A 250 -2.48 6.21 0.69
N PRO A 251 -1.40 6.95 1.01
CA PRO A 251 -1.26 7.53 2.34
C PRO A 251 -2.33 8.59 2.57
N SER A 252 -2.47 9.04 3.81
CA SER A 252 -3.51 9.99 4.18
C SER A 252 -3.23 11.42 3.70
N CYS A 253 -1.99 11.70 3.37
CA CYS A 253 -1.48 12.99 2.96
C CYS A 253 -0.20 12.78 2.13
N LEU A 254 0.15 13.76 1.31
CA LEU A 254 1.41 13.77 0.57
C LEU A 254 2.03 15.18 0.59
N PRO A 255 3.37 15.32 0.61
CA PRO A 255 4.01 16.62 0.49
C PRO A 255 3.74 17.25 -0.89
N PRO A 256 3.84 18.57 -1.07
CA PRO A 256 3.59 19.20 -2.38
C PRO A 256 4.69 18.84 -3.40
N ALA A 257 4.47 17.80 -4.22
CA ALA A 257 5.36 17.37 -5.29
C ALA A 257 4.61 16.53 -6.35
N PRO A 258 5.17 16.31 -7.55
CA PRO A 258 4.65 15.27 -8.44
C PRO A 258 4.74 13.90 -7.76
N HIS A 259 3.67 13.12 -7.76
CA HIS A 259 3.61 11.81 -7.11
C HIS A 259 3.50 10.65 -8.10
N GLY A 260 3.92 9.47 -7.68
CA GLY A 260 3.94 8.28 -8.52
C GLY A 260 4.59 7.10 -7.82
N VAL A 261 4.23 5.90 -8.27
CA VAL A 261 4.85 4.64 -7.86
C VAL A 261 5.88 4.25 -8.92
N THR A 262 7.09 3.89 -8.50
CA THR A 262 8.17 3.48 -9.39
C THR A 262 8.32 1.97 -9.34
N VAL A 263 8.32 1.35 -10.51
CA VAL A 263 8.74 -0.05 -10.69
C VAL A 263 10.16 -0.09 -11.24
N THR A 264 11.00 -0.97 -10.70
CA THR A 264 12.32 -1.30 -11.22
C THR A 264 12.30 -2.75 -11.67
N VAL A 265 12.61 -2.97 -12.95
CA VAL A 265 12.77 -4.31 -13.54
C VAL A 265 14.26 -4.61 -13.63
N THR A 266 14.68 -5.78 -13.15
CA THR A 266 16.08 -6.21 -13.14
C THR A 266 16.21 -7.59 -13.77
N ASN A 267 17.12 -7.73 -14.74
CA ASN A 267 17.39 -9.01 -15.38
C ASN A 267 18.42 -9.83 -14.59
N THR A 268 18.64 -11.09 -14.97
CA THR A 268 19.58 -11.99 -14.27
C THR A 268 21.04 -11.58 -14.37
N SER A 269 21.40 -10.68 -15.29
CA SER A 269 22.74 -10.08 -15.38
C SER A 269 22.94 -8.91 -14.40
N GLY A 270 21.91 -8.53 -13.65
CA GLY A 270 21.94 -7.40 -12.72
C GLY A 270 21.75 -6.04 -13.39
N LEU A 271 21.31 -5.99 -14.65
CA LEU A 271 20.96 -4.74 -15.32
C LEU A 271 19.53 -4.36 -14.96
N SER A 272 19.30 -3.08 -14.69
CA SER A 272 17.99 -2.58 -14.24
C SER A 272 17.49 -1.42 -15.09
N GLY A 273 16.19 -1.40 -15.36
CA GLY A 273 15.44 -0.26 -15.88
C GLY A 273 14.31 0.10 -14.92
N ALA A 274 13.90 1.37 -14.89
CA ALA A 274 12.83 1.82 -14.02
C ALA A 274 11.80 2.68 -14.77
N GLN A 275 10.53 2.53 -14.42
CA GLN A 275 9.45 3.38 -14.90
C GLN A 275 8.65 3.94 -13.70
N ARG A 276 8.35 5.23 -13.75
CA ARG A 276 7.48 5.90 -12.79
C ARG A 276 6.06 5.98 -13.33
N LEU A 277 5.09 5.55 -12.54
CA LEU A 277 3.66 5.56 -12.82
C LEU A 277 3.02 6.74 -12.06
N PRO A 278 2.76 7.88 -12.70
CA PRO A 278 2.24 9.07 -12.03
C PRO A 278 0.74 8.94 -11.70
N PHE A 279 0.29 9.72 -10.72
CA PHE A 279 -1.12 9.90 -10.40
C PHE A 279 -1.40 11.33 -9.96
N GLN A 280 -2.64 11.77 -10.13
CA GLN A 280 -3.13 13.05 -9.63
C GLN A 280 -3.63 12.89 -8.19
N TRP A 281 -3.04 13.65 -7.27
CA TRP A 281 -3.43 13.66 -5.86
C TRP A 281 -4.57 14.65 -5.59
N THR A 282 -5.60 14.21 -4.87
CA THR A 282 -6.77 15.04 -4.49
C THR A 282 -6.91 15.28 -2.99
N GLY A 283 -6.00 14.71 -2.18
CA GLY A 283 -6.04 14.83 -0.73
C GLY A 283 -5.27 16.03 -0.16
N PRO A 284 -5.19 16.13 1.18
CA PRO A 284 -4.47 17.21 1.84
C PRO A 284 -2.94 17.07 1.65
N THR A 285 -2.26 18.19 1.84
CA THR A 285 -0.80 18.19 2.04
C THR A 285 -0.49 17.97 3.52
N CYS A 286 0.58 17.25 3.84
CA CYS A 286 1.04 17.14 5.22
C CYS A 286 2.42 17.73 5.44
N SER A 287 2.60 18.19 6.67
CA SER A 287 3.88 18.64 7.22
C SER A 287 4.62 17.53 7.96
N GLN A 288 3.90 16.48 8.37
CA GLN A 288 4.44 15.31 9.06
C GLN A 288 4.80 14.19 8.08
N ALA A 289 5.75 13.34 8.49
CA ALA A 289 6.03 12.11 7.76
C ALA A 289 4.80 11.17 7.82
N PRO A 290 4.40 10.52 6.71
CA PRO A 290 3.33 9.54 6.73
C PRO A 290 3.62 8.42 7.73
N CYS A 291 2.58 7.92 8.40
CA CYS A 291 2.72 6.77 9.29
C CYS A 291 3.26 5.54 8.55
N ALA A 292 4.13 4.78 9.21
CA ALA A 292 4.67 3.56 8.66
C ALA A 292 3.72 2.39 8.94
N PHE A 293 3.36 1.67 7.89
CA PHE A 293 2.51 0.48 7.96
C PHE A 293 3.18 -0.69 7.28
N SER A 294 2.93 -1.89 7.81
CA SER A 294 3.11 -3.12 7.06
C SER A 294 1.75 -3.68 6.66
N ILE A 295 1.70 -4.37 5.53
CA ILE A 295 0.54 -5.17 5.15
C ILE A 295 0.85 -6.60 5.57
N ALA A 296 -0.14 -7.29 6.14
CA ALA A 296 -0.11 -8.73 6.29
C ALA A 296 -1.02 -9.39 5.24
N PRO A 297 -0.55 -9.66 4.00
CA PRO A 297 -1.26 -10.57 3.11
C PRO A 297 -1.27 -11.97 3.74
N PRO A 298 -2.40 -12.68 3.73
CA PRO A 298 -3.62 -12.44 2.93
C PRO A 298 -4.74 -11.63 3.63
N GLN A 299 -4.50 -11.05 4.81
CA GLN A 299 -5.56 -10.69 5.77
C GLN A 299 -6.17 -9.28 5.65
N LYS A 300 -5.96 -8.56 4.53
CA LYS A 300 -6.37 -7.14 4.35
C LYS A 300 -6.15 -6.31 5.64
N ALA A 301 -4.96 -6.38 6.22
CA ALA A 301 -4.65 -5.70 7.48
C ALA A 301 -3.55 -4.66 7.25
N LEU A 302 -3.80 -3.43 7.69
CA LEU A 302 -2.81 -2.36 7.86
C LEU A 302 -2.30 -2.39 9.29
N ILE A 303 -1.06 -2.80 9.46
CA ILE A 303 -0.43 -2.93 10.78
C ILE A 303 0.43 -1.68 11.03
N LEU A 304 0.06 -0.88 12.02
CA LEU A 304 0.82 0.30 12.42
C LEU A 304 2.16 -0.15 13.04
N SER A 305 3.26 0.32 12.47
CA SER A 305 4.61 -0.16 12.83
C SER A 305 5.26 0.62 13.98
N ASN A 306 4.75 1.80 14.30
CA ASN A 306 5.29 2.68 15.33
C ASN A 306 4.22 3.69 15.80
N HIS A 307 4.48 4.36 16.92
CA HIS A 307 3.69 5.54 17.30
C HIS A 307 3.80 6.61 16.21
N CYS A 308 2.68 7.19 15.80
CA CYS A 308 2.62 8.15 14.73
C CYS A 308 1.96 9.46 15.18
N LEU A 309 2.57 10.58 14.81
CA LEU A 309 1.98 11.91 14.88
C LEU A 309 1.32 12.21 13.54
N VAL A 310 0.09 12.69 13.56
CA VAL A 310 -0.70 12.96 12.36
C VAL A 310 -1.29 14.36 12.43
N ASP A 311 -1.21 15.10 11.32
CA ASP A 311 -1.79 16.44 11.16
C ASP A 311 -3.00 16.44 10.22
N ALA A 312 -3.42 15.25 9.77
CA ALA A 312 -4.60 14.99 8.96
C ALA A 312 -5.23 13.62 9.32
N PRO A 313 -6.51 13.38 9.00
CA PRO A 313 -7.18 12.10 9.23
C PRO A 313 -6.46 10.91 8.61
N VAL A 314 -6.28 9.82 9.35
CA VAL A 314 -5.80 8.54 8.81
C VAL A 314 -6.97 7.75 8.24
N PHE A 315 -6.85 7.30 6.99
CA PHE A 315 -7.90 6.57 6.30
C PHE A 315 -7.66 5.06 6.29
N ILE A 316 -8.69 4.30 6.66
CA ILE A 316 -8.78 2.85 6.53
C ILE A 316 -9.36 2.53 5.15
N PRO A 317 -8.61 1.85 4.28
CA PRO A 317 -9.09 1.46 2.97
C PRO A 317 -10.29 0.51 3.04
N GLU A 318 -11.01 0.42 1.93
CA GLU A 318 -12.22 -0.41 1.85
C GLU A 318 -11.96 -1.88 2.19
N GLY A 319 -12.67 -2.39 3.19
CA GLY A 319 -12.58 -3.77 3.65
C GLY A 319 -11.29 -4.13 4.38
N PHE A 320 -10.51 -3.12 4.82
CA PHE A 320 -9.28 -3.35 5.57
C PHE A 320 -9.51 -3.27 7.08
N ARG A 321 -8.70 -4.04 7.82
CA ARG A 321 -8.51 -3.89 9.25
C ARG A 321 -7.30 -3.00 9.54
N PHE A 322 -7.51 -1.94 10.32
CA PHE A 322 -6.45 -1.20 10.98
C PHE A 322 -6.07 -1.91 12.28
N GLU A 323 -4.83 -2.36 12.38
CA GLU A 323 -4.28 -3.02 13.57
C GLU A 323 -3.20 -2.13 14.18
N GLY A 324 -3.48 -1.58 15.37
CA GLY A 324 -2.53 -0.70 16.06
C GLY A 324 -1.35 -1.43 16.69
N THR A 325 -1.51 -2.71 17.05
CA THR A 325 -0.50 -3.51 17.79
C THR A 325 0.05 -2.82 19.06
N GLY A 326 -0.78 -2.01 19.72
CA GLY A 326 -0.42 -1.23 20.91
C GLY A 326 0.19 0.14 20.60
N HIS A 327 0.44 0.46 19.34
CA HIS A 327 0.91 1.79 18.92
C HIS A 327 -0.21 2.83 18.93
N SER A 328 0.19 4.10 18.87
CA SER A 328 -0.72 5.24 18.96
C SER A 328 -0.75 6.09 17.70
N LEU A 329 -1.93 6.56 17.31
CA LEU A 329 -2.13 7.70 16.42
C LEU A 329 -2.40 8.95 17.25
N THR A 330 -1.56 9.98 17.10
CA THR A 330 -1.67 11.23 17.86
C THR A 330 -1.93 12.39 16.92
N ALA A 331 -3.15 12.91 16.94
CA ALA A 331 -3.52 14.10 16.18
C ALA A 331 -2.93 15.37 16.80
N VAL A 332 -2.36 16.22 15.95
CA VAL A 332 -1.82 17.55 16.28
C VAL A 332 -2.24 18.56 15.22
N ASP A 333 -2.28 19.84 15.58
CA ASP A 333 -2.51 20.90 14.60
C ASP A 333 -1.32 20.99 13.61
N PRO A 334 -1.56 21.05 12.28
CA PRO A 334 -0.50 21.32 11.31
C PRO A 334 0.12 22.73 11.50
N PRO A 335 1.37 22.96 11.08
CA PRO A 335 2.00 24.28 11.08
C PRO A 335 1.13 25.31 10.36
N GLY A 336 0.76 26.39 11.06
CA GLY A 336 -0.10 27.44 10.51
C GLY A 336 -1.56 27.04 10.25
N GLY A 337 -1.98 25.82 10.61
CA GLY A 337 -3.33 25.31 10.41
C GLY A 337 -3.90 24.61 11.66
N HIS A 338 -4.95 23.81 11.44
CA HIS A 338 -5.71 23.12 12.49
C HIS A 338 -6.13 21.72 12.05
N PHE A 339 -6.14 20.78 13.00
CA PHE A 339 -6.63 19.43 12.74
C PHE A 339 -8.16 19.46 12.55
N GLN A 340 -8.65 18.83 11.48
CA GLN A 340 -10.08 18.77 11.15
C GLN A 340 -10.52 17.34 10.89
N GLY A 341 -11.71 17.00 11.40
CA GLY A 341 -12.32 15.69 11.23
C GLY A 341 -11.84 14.63 12.23
N ALA A 342 -11.92 13.37 11.81
CA ALA A 342 -11.56 12.23 12.65
C ALA A 342 -10.05 11.94 12.62
N VAL A 343 -9.49 11.44 13.72
CA VAL A 343 -8.10 10.94 13.72
C VAL A 343 -7.97 9.68 12.86
N LEU A 344 -8.94 8.76 12.98
CA LEU A 344 -9.01 7.53 12.19
C LEU A 344 -10.39 7.39 11.55
N ARG A 345 -10.44 7.11 10.24
CA ARG A 345 -11.69 7.15 9.47
C ARG A 345 -11.75 6.09 8.37
N ASN A 346 -12.91 5.50 8.11
CA ASN A 346 -13.11 4.61 6.96
C ASN A 346 -13.14 5.38 5.62
N ARG A 347 -12.72 4.73 4.54
CA ARG A 347 -12.84 5.25 3.17
C ARG A 347 -14.05 4.70 2.42
N GLY A 348 -14.36 3.41 2.59
CA GLY A 348 -15.47 2.74 1.91
C GLY A 348 -16.55 2.23 2.86
N SER A 349 -17.32 1.24 2.42
CA SER A 349 -18.45 0.65 3.15
C SER A 349 -18.09 -0.32 4.27
N GLU A 350 -16.82 -0.69 4.40
CA GLU A 350 -16.40 -1.70 5.35
C GLU A 350 -15.05 -1.32 5.95
N ALA A 351 -14.94 -1.35 7.28
CA ALA A 351 -13.71 -1.06 7.99
C ALA A 351 -13.65 -1.76 9.35
N TYR A 352 -12.43 -2.05 9.81
CA TYR A 352 -12.22 -2.69 11.11
C TYR A 352 -11.09 -1.99 11.85
N VAL A 353 -11.23 -1.78 13.17
CA VAL A 353 -10.22 -1.16 14.02
C VAL A 353 -9.96 -2.05 15.23
N ARG A 354 -8.68 -2.31 15.51
CA ARG A 354 -8.26 -3.12 16.66
C ARG A 354 -6.93 -2.67 17.26
N SER A 355 -6.80 -2.78 18.57
CA SER A 355 -5.52 -2.69 19.31
C SER A 355 -4.73 -1.39 19.08
N VAL A 356 -5.40 -0.25 18.88
CA VAL A 356 -4.74 1.06 18.68
C VAL A 356 -5.03 2.00 19.85
N THR A 357 -4.13 2.95 20.10
CA THR A 357 -4.45 4.13 20.91
C THR A 357 -4.66 5.34 20.01
N VAL A 358 -5.86 5.90 19.97
CA VAL A 358 -6.19 7.11 19.20
C VAL A 358 -6.27 8.29 20.16
N LYS A 359 -5.49 9.34 19.92
CA LYS A 359 -5.47 10.51 20.80
C LYS A 359 -5.26 11.82 20.06
N ALA A 360 -5.56 12.93 20.72
CA ALA A 360 -5.24 14.27 20.25
C ALA A 360 -4.43 15.04 21.30
N GLN A 361 -3.55 15.94 20.84
CA GLN A 361 -2.69 16.74 21.69
C GLN A 361 -2.47 18.14 21.09
N GLY A 362 -2.58 19.17 21.93
CA GLY A 362 -2.28 20.55 21.50
C GLY A 362 -3.21 21.09 20.42
N ILE A 363 -4.44 20.56 20.32
CA ILE A 363 -5.45 21.05 19.37
C ILE A 363 -5.99 22.39 19.88
N ARG A 364 -5.91 23.44 19.06
CA ARG A 364 -6.36 24.79 19.45
C ARG A 364 -7.88 24.89 19.59
N ASP A 365 -8.32 25.92 20.32
CA ASP A 365 -9.73 26.22 20.58
C ASP A 365 -10.41 26.92 19.39
N ILE A 366 -10.71 26.15 18.34
CA ILE A 366 -11.46 26.63 17.18
C ILE A 366 -12.58 25.65 16.88
N CYS A 367 -13.82 26.12 16.94
CA CYS A 367 -14.97 25.25 16.74
C CYS A 367 -15.22 24.96 15.26
N TYR A 368 -15.40 23.68 14.94
CA TYR A 368 -15.79 23.21 13.60
C TYR A 368 -17.19 22.60 13.58
N ASN A 369 -17.78 22.52 12.39
CA ASN A 369 -19.10 21.93 12.14
C ASN A 369 -19.01 20.78 11.12
N GLY A 370 -20.07 19.98 11.02
CA GLY A 370 -20.18 18.92 10.02
C GLY A 370 -19.02 17.92 10.05
N ALA A 371 -18.48 17.59 8.87
CA ALA A 371 -17.39 16.62 8.70
C ALA A 371 -16.03 17.08 9.28
N GLN A 372 -15.89 18.36 9.62
CA GLN A 372 -14.65 18.93 10.17
C GLN A 372 -14.58 18.82 11.70
N ARG A 373 -15.67 18.44 12.37
CA ARG A 373 -15.69 18.23 13.83
C ARG A 373 -14.65 17.20 14.23
N LEU A 374 -13.92 17.51 15.30
CA LEU A 374 -12.95 16.60 15.88
C LEU A 374 -13.65 15.34 16.40
N SER A 375 -13.19 14.20 15.93
CA SER A 375 -13.52 12.90 16.49
C SER A 375 -12.27 12.01 16.57
N GLY A 376 -12.29 11.01 17.46
CA GLY A 376 -11.20 10.03 17.54
C GLY A 376 -11.29 9.07 16.37
N ILE A 377 -12.30 8.20 16.41
CA ILE A 377 -12.58 7.21 15.36
C ILE A 377 -13.94 7.53 14.75
N LEU A 378 -14.03 7.56 13.43
CA LEU A 378 -15.28 7.79 12.70
C LEU A 378 -15.54 6.71 11.66
N PHE A 379 -16.62 5.97 11.84
CA PHE A 379 -17.22 5.13 10.80
C PHE A 379 -18.41 5.88 10.19
N GLU A 380 -18.29 6.29 8.94
CA GLU A 380 -19.37 6.90 8.17
C GLU A 380 -19.85 5.97 7.06
N ASP A 381 -21.14 5.65 7.06
CA ASP A 381 -21.80 4.78 6.09
C ASP A 381 -21.06 3.46 5.86
N ALA A 382 -20.55 2.87 6.94
CA ALA A 382 -19.76 1.65 6.91
C ALA A 382 -20.14 0.66 8.01
N SER A 383 -20.05 -0.63 7.65
CA SER A 383 -20.15 -1.76 8.57
C SER A 383 -18.76 -2.16 9.07
N GLY A 384 -18.73 -2.88 10.18
CA GLY A 384 -17.52 -3.54 10.68
C GLY A 384 -17.38 -3.44 12.20
N THR A 385 -16.14 -3.36 12.70
CA THR A 385 -15.91 -3.45 14.16
C THR A 385 -14.89 -2.45 14.65
N ILE A 386 -15.12 -1.86 15.82
CA ILE A 386 -14.14 -1.07 16.58
C ILE A 386 -13.96 -1.78 17.92
N THR A 387 -12.82 -2.45 18.10
CA THR A 387 -12.61 -3.31 19.27
C THR A 387 -11.27 -3.13 19.94
N ASN A 388 -11.21 -3.41 21.26
CA ASN A 388 -9.96 -3.48 22.02
C ASN A 388 -9.05 -2.26 21.80
N THR A 389 -9.64 -1.06 21.73
CA THR A 389 -8.97 0.18 21.36
C THR A 389 -9.11 1.21 22.47
N GLN A 390 -8.10 2.07 22.61
CA GLN A 390 -8.12 3.20 23.54
C GLN A 390 -8.34 4.49 22.74
N VAL A 391 -9.30 5.31 23.13
CA VAL A 391 -9.55 6.64 22.54
C VAL A 391 -9.48 7.69 23.64
N VAL A 392 -8.42 8.49 23.63
CA VAL A 392 -8.08 9.36 24.77
C VAL A 392 -7.87 10.81 24.35
N ASN A 393 -8.33 11.75 25.18
CA ASN A 393 -8.08 13.18 25.01
C ASN A 393 -8.50 13.74 23.64
N ILE A 394 -9.64 13.31 23.12
CA ILE A 394 -10.24 13.90 21.92
C ILE A 394 -10.92 15.22 22.32
N ARG A 395 -10.11 16.28 22.48
CA ARG A 395 -10.51 17.58 23.03
C ARG A 395 -9.63 18.73 22.51
N LYS A 396 -10.16 19.94 22.61
CA LYS A 396 -9.52 21.22 22.21
C LYS A 396 -9.09 22.02 23.44
N ALA A 397 -8.06 22.85 23.28
CA ALA A 397 -7.41 23.61 24.35
C ALA A 397 -7.18 22.77 25.61
N ASP A 398 -6.68 21.55 25.42
CA ASP A 398 -6.45 20.54 26.45
C ASP A 398 -7.65 20.32 27.39
N GLY A 399 -8.86 20.59 26.89
CA GLY A 399 -10.12 20.39 27.57
C GLY A 399 -10.80 21.64 28.11
N ALA A 400 -10.26 22.85 27.89
CA ALA A 400 -10.90 24.09 28.31
C ALA A 400 -12.00 24.57 27.35
N SER A 401 -12.05 24.03 26.13
CA SER A 401 -12.97 24.45 25.06
C SER A 401 -14.43 24.07 25.33
N GLY A 402 -15.35 24.99 25.00
CA GLY A 402 -16.82 24.77 24.98
C GLY A 402 -17.38 24.30 23.63
N CYS A 403 -16.53 24.09 22.61
CA CYS A 403 -16.99 23.65 21.28
C CYS A 403 -17.76 22.31 21.37
N GLN A 404 -18.89 22.23 20.67
CA GLN A 404 -19.74 21.03 20.63
C GLN A 404 -19.15 19.96 19.71
N GLU A 405 -17.93 19.51 19.97
CA GLU A 405 -17.18 18.51 19.21
C GLU A 405 -16.22 17.76 20.14
N GLY A 406 -15.36 16.90 19.58
CA GLY A 406 -14.47 16.04 20.35
C GLY A 406 -15.20 14.80 20.82
N THR A 407 -15.74 14.05 19.86
CA THR A 407 -16.37 12.75 20.09
C THR A 407 -15.29 11.66 20.10
N GLY A 408 -15.28 10.76 21.09
CA GLY A 408 -14.32 9.65 21.13
C GLY A 408 -14.49 8.72 19.91
N ILE A 409 -15.58 7.95 19.89
CA ILE A 409 -15.95 7.07 18.80
C ILE A 409 -17.27 7.55 18.19
N GLU A 410 -17.30 7.77 16.88
CA GLU A 410 -18.49 8.20 16.15
C GLU A 410 -18.83 7.17 15.07
N VAL A 411 -20.07 6.68 15.10
CA VAL A 411 -20.68 5.87 14.05
C VAL A 411 -21.82 6.69 13.46
N ARG A 412 -21.77 6.92 12.15
CA ARG A 412 -22.74 7.77 11.45
C ARG A 412 -23.21 7.10 10.17
N ALA A 413 -24.52 6.88 10.05
CA ALA A 413 -25.16 6.54 8.80
C ALA A 413 -25.92 7.77 8.28
N THR A 414 -25.64 8.20 7.06
CA THR A 414 -26.31 9.36 6.43
C THR A 414 -27.63 8.96 5.78
N GLY A 415 -27.89 7.66 5.61
CA GLY A 415 -29.02 7.14 4.84
C GLY A 415 -28.74 7.10 3.33
N ALA A 416 -27.52 7.40 2.88
CA ALA A 416 -27.13 7.28 1.49
C ALA A 416 -27.13 5.82 0.96
N ARG A 417 -27.11 4.83 1.86
CA ARG A 417 -27.18 3.41 1.53
C ARG A 417 -28.59 2.87 1.78
N VAL A 418 -28.99 1.93 0.93
CA VAL A 418 -30.27 1.21 1.07
C VAL A 418 -30.27 0.29 2.29
N SER A 419 -29.14 -0.36 2.57
CA SER A 419 -28.95 -1.23 3.74
C SER A 419 -28.42 -0.45 4.93
N ARG A 420 -28.97 -0.74 6.12
CA ARG A 420 -28.44 -0.25 7.40
C ARG A 420 -27.04 -0.84 7.62
N PRO A 421 -26.01 -0.02 7.87
CA PRO A 421 -24.72 -0.55 8.29
C PRO A 421 -24.84 -1.25 9.64
N PHE A 422 -23.98 -2.26 9.88
CA PHE A 422 -23.90 -2.97 11.15
C PHE A 422 -22.52 -2.76 11.77
N VAL A 423 -22.46 -2.22 12.99
CA VAL A 423 -21.19 -1.91 13.66
C VAL A 423 -21.14 -2.46 15.09
N ASP A 424 -20.10 -3.25 15.37
CA ASP A 424 -19.78 -3.67 16.73
C ASP A 424 -18.74 -2.72 17.34
N VAL A 425 -19.12 -1.99 18.39
CA VAL A 425 -18.23 -1.15 19.20
C VAL A 425 -18.03 -1.85 20.53
N THR A 426 -16.97 -2.65 20.66
CA THR A 426 -16.81 -3.52 21.83
C THR A 426 -15.46 -3.46 22.51
N GLN A 427 -15.43 -3.61 23.84
CA GLN A 427 -14.19 -3.70 24.62
C GLN A 427 -13.23 -2.51 24.44
N ASN A 428 -13.77 -1.30 24.21
CA ASN A 428 -12.97 -0.09 24.07
C ASN A 428 -12.88 0.69 25.39
N GLN A 429 -11.84 1.49 25.52
CA GLN A 429 -11.67 2.45 26.62
C GLN A 429 -11.69 3.86 26.03
N VAL A 430 -12.66 4.68 26.44
CA VAL A 430 -12.84 6.05 25.97
C VAL A 430 -12.78 7.00 27.15
N SER A 431 -11.84 7.94 27.13
CA SER A 431 -11.69 8.92 28.21
C SER A 431 -11.21 10.28 27.69
N GLY A 432 -11.54 11.34 28.41
CA GLY A 432 -11.09 12.68 28.06
C GLY A 432 -11.66 13.22 26.72
N HIS A 433 -12.73 12.64 26.19
CA HIS A 433 -13.54 13.26 25.14
C HIS A 433 -14.06 14.63 25.60
N GLN A 434 -14.38 15.51 24.66
CA GLN A 434 -14.90 16.84 24.98
C GLN A 434 -16.42 16.86 25.02
N LYS A 435 -17.11 16.27 24.03
CA LYS A 435 -18.57 16.28 23.99
C LYS A 435 -19.20 14.92 24.27
N THR A 436 -18.87 13.90 23.48
CA THR A 436 -19.51 12.57 23.58
C THR A 436 -18.46 11.47 23.59
N GLY A 437 -18.61 10.47 24.45
CA GLY A 437 -17.70 9.32 24.47
C GLY A 437 -17.89 8.46 23.22
N ILE A 438 -19.07 7.87 23.08
CA ILE A 438 -19.48 7.07 21.92
C ILE A 438 -20.77 7.66 21.35
N ALA A 439 -20.79 8.04 20.08
CA ALA A 439 -21.97 8.55 19.40
C ALA A 439 -22.37 7.64 18.24
N VAL A 440 -23.65 7.29 18.14
CA VAL A 440 -24.22 6.48 17.07
C VAL A 440 -25.41 7.23 16.48
N THR A 441 -25.36 7.53 15.18
CA THR A 441 -26.33 8.42 14.52
C THR A 441 -26.84 7.84 13.22
N GLY A 442 -28.15 7.91 12.99
CA GLY A 442 -28.75 7.55 11.70
C GLY A 442 -29.25 6.11 11.62
N PRO A 443 -29.66 5.64 10.43
CA PRO A 443 -30.18 4.29 10.22
C PRO A 443 -29.05 3.25 10.23
N VAL A 444 -28.52 2.98 11.41
CA VAL A 444 -27.45 2.02 11.69
C VAL A 444 -27.91 1.03 12.76
N ASP A 445 -27.46 -0.21 12.64
CA ASP A 445 -27.61 -1.25 13.66
C ASP A 445 -26.28 -1.39 14.41
N VAL A 446 -26.32 -1.29 15.73
CA VAL A 446 -25.10 -1.24 16.55
C VAL A 446 -25.15 -2.21 17.72
N ILE A 447 -24.01 -2.80 18.06
CA ILE A 447 -23.78 -3.38 19.38
C ILE A 447 -22.68 -2.56 20.07
N VAL A 448 -23.07 -1.78 21.08
CA VAL A 448 -22.14 -1.06 21.96
C VAL A 448 -21.99 -1.89 23.22
N ALA A 449 -20.94 -2.71 23.32
CA ALA A 449 -20.84 -3.67 24.42
C ALA A 449 -19.48 -3.78 25.12
N GLY A 450 -19.49 -3.86 26.45
CA GLY A 450 -18.28 -4.06 27.25
C GLY A 450 -17.27 -2.91 27.14
N ASN A 451 -17.70 -1.70 26.80
CA ASN A 451 -16.82 -0.53 26.75
C ASN A 451 -16.74 0.14 28.12
N THR A 452 -15.63 0.84 28.37
CA THR A 452 -15.48 1.77 29.49
C THR A 452 -15.46 3.20 28.94
N VAL A 453 -16.38 4.05 29.40
CA VAL A 453 -16.53 5.44 28.95
C VAL A 453 -16.47 6.37 30.15
N GLU A 454 -15.41 7.16 30.25
CA GLU A 454 -15.10 8.01 31.40
C GLU A 454 -15.23 9.49 31.05
N GLY A 455 -16.24 10.13 31.63
CA GLY A 455 -16.38 11.58 31.71
C GLY A 455 -15.41 12.19 32.73
N ARG A 456 -15.39 13.52 32.83
CA ARG A 456 -14.45 14.24 33.70
C ARG A 456 -14.92 14.40 35.14
N GLY A 457 -16.10 13.86 35.47
CA GLY A 457 -16.84 14.24 36.66
C GLY A 457 -17.47 15.63 36.52
N PRO A 458 -17.92 16.21 37.64
CA PRO A 458 -18.56 17.53 37.66
C PRO A 458 -17.71 18.61 37.01
N GLN A 459 -18.24 19.27 35.99
CA GLN A 459 -17.57 20.34 35.24
C GLN A 459 -18.59 21.36 34.70
N ASN A 460 -18.14 22.54 34.32
CA ASN A 460 -19.02 23.66 33.92
C ASN A 460 -18.75 24.16 32.50
N GLN A 461 -17.81 23.54 31.78
CA GLN A 461 -17.36 24.00 30.48
C GLN A 461 -18.28 23.49 29.36
N ILE A 462 -18.69 22.22 29.46
CA ILE A 462 -19.49 21.56 28.43
C ILE A 462 -20.27 20.39 29.00
N VAL A 463 -21.51 20.24 28.57
CA VAL A 463 -22.34 19.07 28.91
C VAL A 463 -21.79 17.85 28.18
N GLN A 464 -21.07 16.99 28.91
CA GLN A 464 -20.56 15.72 28.38
C GLN A 464 -21.66 14.65 28.35
N GLN A 465 -21.54 13.75 27.39
CA GLN A 465 -22.40 12.58 27.23
C GLN A 465 -21.53 11.33 27.15
N GLY A 466 -21.95 10.23 27.77
CA GLY A 466 -21.22 8.98 27.70
C GLY A 466 -21.45 8.27 26.37
N ILE A 467 -22.59 7.61 26.25
CA ILE A 467 -23.03 6.92 25.03
C ILE A 467 -24.28 7.63 24.51
N HIS A 468 -24.26 8.10 23.27
CA HIS A 468 -25.40 8.78 22.63
C HIS A 468 -25.87 7.99 21.42
N ILE A 469 -27.04 7.36 21.51
CA ILE A 469 -27.72 6.69 20.40
C ILE A 469 -28.78 7.64 19.85
N LYS A 470 -28.79 7.92 18.55
CA LYS A 470 -29.73 8.92 18.02
C LYS A 470 -30.18 8.75 16.58
N LEU A 471 -31.31 9.40 16.30
CA LEU A 471 -31.85 9.65 14.96
C LEU A 471 -32.00 8.36 14.13
N GLY A 472 -32.72 7.37 14.64
CA GLY A 472 -33.01 6.13 13.92
C GLY A 472 -32.06 4.97 14.18
N ALA A 473 -31.03 5.17 15.02
CA ALA A 473 -30.11 4.11 15.40
C ALA A 473 -30.83 3.03 16.23
N GLN A 474 -30.52 1.77 15.96
CA GLN A 474 -31.13 0.59 16.59
C GLN A 474 -30.04 -0.40 17.04
N GLY A 475 -30.41 -1.42 17.81
CA GLY A 475 -29.49 -2.46 18.30
C GLY A 475 -29.41 -2.52 19.82
N ALA A 476 -28.21 -2.62 20.37
CA ALA A 476 -28.02 -2.90 21.80
C ALA A 476 -26.86 -2.13 22.44
N VAL A 477 -27.05 -1.74 23.70
CA VAL A 477 -26.06 -1.12 24.58
C VAL A 477 -25.92 -2.01 25.81
N LEU A 478 -24.88 -2.85 25.83
CA LEU A 478 -24.79 -3.99 26.75
C LEU A 478 -23.53 -3.97 27.61
N TYR A 479 -23.66 -4.15 28.93
CA TYR A 479 -22.51 -4.41 29.82
C TYR A 479 -21.40 -3.35 29.77
N ASN A 480 -21.73 -2.09 29.47
CA ASN A 480 -20.77 -1.00 29.48
C ASN A 480 -20.58 -0.43 30.89
N GLN A 481 -19.41 0.14 31.15
CA GLN A 481 -19.14 0.99 32.32
C GLN A 481 -19.13 2.45 31.86
N VAL A 482 -20.06 3.27 32.36
CA VAL A 482 -20.22 4.68 31.93
C VAL A 482 -20.21 5.59 33.14
N ASN A 483 -19.12 6.35 33.31
CA ASN A 483 -18.84 7.02 34.57
C ASN A 483 -18.61 8.52 34.41
N GLY A 484 -19.04 9.31 35.39
CA GLY A 484 -18.58 10.69 35.59
C GLY A 484 -19.08 11.71 34.57
N HIS A 485 -20.30 11.57 34.03
CA HIS A 485 -20.94 12.59 33.21
C HIS A 485 -21.81 13.48 34.08
N ALA A 486 -21.20 14.51 34.67
CA ALA A 486 -21.88 15.46 35.53
C ALA A 486 -21.54 16.90 35.12
N TYR A 487 -22.54 17.76 35.07
CA TYR A 487 -22.43 19.15 34.66
C TYR A 487 -22.97 20.07 35.76
N GLY A 488 -22.13 20.97 36.26
CA GLY A 488 -22.48 21.86 37.37
C GLY A 488 -23.19 23.15 36.95
N GLY A 489 -23.38 23.39 35.64
CA GLY A 489 -24.15 24.53 35.14
C GLY A 489 -25.65 24.41 35.43
N ALA A 490 -26.37 25.51 35.20
CA ALA A 490 -27.79 25.64 35.53
C ALA A 490 -28.73 25.55 34.32
N ASP A 491 -28.20 25.23 33.14
CA ASP A 491 -28.88 25.32 31.86
C ASP A 491 -29.15 23.96 31.19
N ASP A 492 -28.45 22.91 31.60
CA ASP A 492 -28.53 21.59 30.97
C ASP A 492 -27.99 20.50 31.92
N ILE A 493 -28.00 19.25 31.48
CA ILE A 493 -27.77 18.07 32.33
C ILE A 493 -26.96 17.03 31.57
N ALA A 494 -25.96 16.42 32.22
CA ALA A 494 -25.07 15.46 31.59
C ALA A 494 -25.57 14.01 31.74
N PRO A 495 -25.91 13.30 30.64
CA PRO A 495 -26.32 11.91 30.69
C PRO A 495 -25.15 10.93 30.52
N GLY A 496 -25.22 9.79 31.21
CA GLY A 496 -24.39 8.64 30.97
C GLY A 496 -24.75 7.98 29.63
N ILE A 497 -25.97 7.46 29.52
CA ILE A 497 -26.53 6.96 28.25
C ILE A 497 -27.69 7.86 27.84
N LEU A 498 -27.63 8.38 26.62
CA LEU A 498 -28.64 9.25 26.03
C LEU A 498 -29.20 8.61 24.77
N VAL A 499 -30.51 8.61 24.62
CA VAL A 499 -31.20 8.19 23.40
C VAL A 499 -32.08 9.33 22.89
N THR A 500 -31.76 9.92 21.74
CA THR A 500 -32.55 11.03 21.17
C THR A 500 -33.11 10.73 19.79
N GLY A 501 -34.37 11.04 19.56
CA GLY A 501 -35.02 10.80 18.26
C GLY A 501 -36.39 11.44 18.17
N GLY A 502 -36.94 11.46 16.97
CA GLY A 502 -38.22 12.08 16.66
C GLY A 502 -38.11 13.51 16.13
N GLY A 503 -39.27 14.06 15.76
CA GLY A 503 -39.38 15.34 15.06
C GLY A 503 -38.73 16.52 15.79
N TYR A 504 -38.67 16.49 17.13
CA TYR A 504 -37.99 17.52 17.94
C TYR A 504 -36.51 17.65 17.58
N TYR A 505 -35.86 16.50 17.34
CA TYR A 505 -34.44 16.42 17.00
C TYR A 505 -34.18 16.43 15.49
N GLY A 506 -35.22 16.61 14.67
CA GLY A 506 -35.11 16.68 13.22
C GLY A 506 -34.79 15.34 12.54
N GLY A 507 -35.12 14.21 13.16
CA GLY A 507 -34.86 12.89 12.59
C GLY A 507 -35.77 11.78 13.13
N PRO A 508 -35.59 10.53 12.69
CA PRO A 508 -36.44 9.42 13.10
C PRO A 508 -36.27 9.06 14.58
N LEU A 509 -37.29 8.39 15.14
CA LEU A 509 -37.24 7.79 16.47
C LEU A 509 -36.23 6.64 16.49
N CYS A 510 -35.64 6.39 17.66
CA CYS A 510 -34.89 5.16 17.91
C CYS A 510 -35.87 4.11 18.44
N GLU A 511 -35.86 2.91 17.87
CA GLU A 511 -36.85 1.87 18.15
C GLU A 511 -36.18 0.55 18.52
N GLY A 512 -36.79 -0.23 19.42
CA GLY A 512 -36.35 -1.60 19.74
C GLY A 512 -34.93 -1.70 20.33
N LEU A 513 -34.39 -0.61 20.87
CA LEU A 513 -33.07 -0.63 21.51
C LEU A 513 -33.11 -1.47 22.78
N ASN A 514 -32.08 -2.29 22.97
CA ASN A 514 -31.87 -3.03 24.21
C ASN A 514 -30.73 -2.43 25.04
N ILE A 515 -31.03 -1.89 26.22
CA ILE A 515 -30.07 -1.26 27.13
C ILE A 515 -30.00 -2.08 28.41
N GLU A 516 -29.02 -2.98 28.48
CA GLU A 516 -28.98 -4.01 29.52
C GLU A 516 -27.62 -4.23 30.16
N GLY A 517 -27.63 -4.55 31.46
CA GLY A 517 -26.44 -4.98 32.18
C GLY A 517 -25.36 -3.92 32.33
N ASN A 518 -25.63 -2.66 32.00
CA ASN A 518 -24.66 -1.58 32.09
C ASN A 518 -24.47 -1.13 33.54
N THR A 519 -23.27 -0.67 33.87
CA THR A 519 -22.93 -0.05 35.15
C THR A 519 -22.68 1.44 34.93
N LEU A 520 -23.47 2.29 35.58
CA LEU A 520 -23.42 3.74 35.41
C LEU A 520 -23.18 4.41 36.77
N VAL A 521 -22.06 5.12 36.91
CA VAL A 521 -21.69 5.76 38.18
C VAL A 521 -21.39 7.24 38.01
N GLY A 522 -22.01 8.08 38.83
CA GLY A 522 -21.65 9.50 38.89
C GLY A 522 -22.13 10.32 37.69
N ASN A 523 -23.26 9.95 37.09
CA ASN A 523 -23.85 10.70 35.97
C ASN A 523 -25.08 11.48 36.47
N ASP A 524 -25.31 12.71 36.00
CA ASP A 524 -26.49 13.47 36.45
C ASP A 524 -27.80 12.79 36.00
N LEU A 525 -27.80 12.31 34.76
CA LEU A 525 -28.78 11.36 34.26
C LEU A 525 -28.08 10.04 33.99
N GLY A 526 -28.54 8.95 34.61
CA GLY A 526 -28.00 7.63 34.30
C GLY A 526 -28.31 7.25 32.86
N ILE A 527 -29.58 6.96 32.59
CA ILE A 527 -30.11 6.67 31.26
C ILE A 527 -31.23 7.66 30.95
N TYR A 528 -31.16 8.33 29.81
CA TYR A 528 -32.20 9.26 29.36
C TYR A 528 -32.73 8.87 27.98
N LEU A 529 -34.00 8.47 27.92
CA LEU A 529 -34.74 8.20 26.69
C LEU A 529 -35.53 9.43 26.27
N SER A 530 -34.88 10.36 25.56
CA SER A 530 -35.52 11.57 25.04
C SER A 530 -36.02 11.36 23.61
N GLN A 531 -37.13 10.65 23.46
CA GLN A 531 -37.81 10.49 22.17
C GLN A 531 -38.99 11.46 22.13
N LEU A 532 -39.02 12.40 21.18
CA LEU A 532 -39.99 13.50 21.19
C LEU A 532 -40.48 13.87 19.78
N GLU A 533 -41.78 14.15 19.68
CA GLU A 533 -42.38 14.75 18.48
C GLU A 533 -41.95 16.20 18.30
N ALA A 534 -42.19 16.78 17.13
CA ALA A 534 -41.78 18.17 16.82
C ALA A 534 -42.35 19.23 17.78
N ASN A 535 -43.48 18.95 18.45
CA ASN A 535 -44.09 19.81 19.46
C ASN A 535 -43.53 19.61 20.88
N GLY A 536 -42.55 18.73 21.07
CA GLY A 536 -41.96 18.39 22.36
C GLY A 536 -42.78 17.41 23.20
N ASN A 537 -43.85 16.83 22.66
CA ASN A 537 -44.61 15.78 23.34
C ASN A 537 -43.97 14.40 23.12
N ALA A 538 -44.33 13.46 23.99
CA ALA A 538 -44.02 12.05 23.79
C ALA A 538 -44.55 11.55 22.42
N PRO A 539 -43.82 10.63 21.75
CA PRO A 539 -44.19 10.09 20.46
C PRO A 539 -45.53 9.35 20.51
N ALA A 540 -46.35 9.53 19.47
CA ALA A 540 -47.61 8.78 19.37
C ALA A 540 -47.35 7.29 19.10
N THR A 541 -46.26 6.98 18.40
CA THR A 541 -45.82 5.63 18.10
C THR A 541 -44.94 5.10 19.24
N PRO A 542 -45.25 3.92 19.80
CA PRO A 542 -44.38 3.26 20.76
C PRO A 542 -42.98 2.98 20.20
N THR A 543 -41.94 3.26 20.97
CA THR A 543 -40.53 3.04 20.60
C THR A 543 -40.00 1.69 21.05
N HIS A 544 -40.68 0.99 21.98
CA HIS A 544 -40.32 -0.36 22.42
C HIS A 544 -38.85 -0.50 22.88
N ILE A 545 -38.27 0.55 23.47
CA ILE A 545 -36.92 0.49 24.04
C ILE A 545 -37.00 -0.26 25.38
N ARG A 546 -36.07 -1.20 25.59
CA ARG A 546 -35.96 -1.96 26.84
C ARG A 546 -34.76 -1.47 27.65
N VAL A 547 -34.99 -1.11 28.91
CA VAL A 547 -33.98 -0.69 29.88
C VAL A 547 -34.06 -1.61 31.08
N ALA A 548 -33.13 -2.56 31.18
CA ALA A 548 -33.20 -3.56 32.24
C ALA A 548 -31.86 -4.04 32.79
N PHE A 549 -31.87 -4.51 34.03
CA PHE A 549 -30.69 -5.12 34.66
C PHE A 549 -29.47 -4.19 34.71
N ASN A 550 -29.67 -2.89 34.60
CA ASN A 550 -28.59 -1.91 34.75
C ASN A 550 -28.37 -1.60 36.23
N THR A 551 -27.13 -1.27 36.59
CA THR A 551 -26.76 -0.78 37.92
C THR A 551 -26.40 0.69 37.81
N LEU A 552 -27.17 1.56 38.47
CA LEU A 552 -27.01 3.00 38.40
C LEU A 552 -26.80 3.57 39.80
N SER A 553 -25.78 4.43 39.96
CA SER A 553 -25.55 5.10 41.23
C SER A 553 -25.00 6.51 41.07
N HIS A 554 -25.46 7.44 41.91
CA HIS A 554 -24.87 8.76 42.02
C HIS A 554 -24.88 9.23 43.48
N ALA A 555 -23.70 9.47 44.04
CA ALA A 555 -23.54 9.70 45.47
C ALA A 555 -24.08 11.06 45.95
N SER A 556 -24.22 12.03 45.04
CA SER A 556 -24.51 13.43 45.39
C SER A 556 -25.26 14.15 44.28
N VAL A 557 -26.01 15.20 44.65
CA VAL A 557 -26.56 16.16 43.69
C VAL A 557 -25.48 17.13 43.26
N THR A 558 -25.16 17.16 41.96
CA THR A 558 -24.02 17.87 41.41
C THR A 558 -24.37 18.98 40.42
N ASN A 559 -25.57 18.96 39.83
CA ASN A 559 -25.96 19.95 38.82
C ASN A 559 -26.65 21.18 39.41
N GLY A 560 -26.48 22.31 38.72
CA GLY A 560 -27.13 23.58 39.05
C GLY A 560 -28.53 23.73 38.45
N TYR A 561 -28.90 22.89 37.46
CA TYR A 561 -30.25 22.85 36.85
C TYR A 561 -31.30 22.28 37.80
N VAL A 562 -30.85 21.54 38.84
CA VAL A 562 -31.69 20.95 39.89
C VAL A 562 -32.62 19.86 39.33
N TYR A 563 -32.09 18.99 38.46
CA TYR A 563 -32.78 17.77 38.00
C TYR A 563 -31.80 16.62 37.81
N GLN A 564 -31.95 15.54 38.56
CA GLN A 564 -31.16 14.30 38.42
C GLN A 564 -32.07 13.09 38.48
N ALA A 565 -31.81 12.12 37.62
CA ALA A 565 -32.57 10.87 37.59
C ALA A 565 -31.67 9.69 37.26
N ALA A 566 -31.90 8.53 37.88
CA ALA A 566 -31.21 7.33 37.42
C ALA A 566 -31.69 6.96 36.01
N ILE A 567 -33.01 6.96 35.81
CA ILE A 567 -33.63 6.72 34.51
C ILE A 567 -34.69 7.79 34.26
N ALA A 568 -34.60 8.48 33.13
CA ALA A 568 -35.62 9.40 32.63
C ALA A 568 -36.16 8.91 31.28
N ASP A 569 -37.47 8.97 31.08
CA ASP A 569 -38.11 8.54 29.84
C ASP A 569 -39.21 9.50 29.41
N SER A 570 -39.03 10.07 28.22
CA SER A 570 -40.02 10.91 27.54
C SER A 570 -40.62 10.22 26.31
N GLY A 571 -40.22 8.97 26.04
CA GLY A 571 -40.74 8.15 24.97
C GLY A 571 -42.07 7.47 25.32
N THR A 572 -42.50 6.57 24.43
CA THR A 572 -43.78 5.87 24.55
C THR A 572 -43.60 4.36 24.43
N GLY A 573 -44.26 3.59 25.29
CA GLY A 573 -44.28 2.12 25.25
C GLY A 573 -42.93 1.46 25.49
N ASN A 574 -42.03 2.13 26.21
CA ASN A 574 -40.75 1.58 26.64
C ASN A 574 -40.92 0.71 27.89
N ILE A 575 -40.03 -0.27 28.06
CA ILE A 575 -40.03 -1.17 29.22
C ILE A 575 -38.82 -0.87 30.08
N ILE A 576 -39.06 -0.36 31.28
CA ILE A 576 -38.04 -0.09 32.30
C ILE A 576 -38.27 -1.05 33.45
N THR A 577 -37.36 -2.00 33.67
CA THR A 577 -37.58 -3.11 34.61
C THR A 577 -36.28 -3.58 35.25
N SER A 578 -36.33 -4.06 36.50
CA SER A 578 -35.24 -4.80 37.13
C SER A 578 -33.88 -4.06 37.15
N ASN A 579 -33.89 -2.73 37.27
CA ASN A 579 -32.67 -1.94 37.40
C ASN A 579 -32.33 -1.72 38.88
N THR A 580 -31.04 -1.79 39.24
CA THR A 580 -30.57 -1.51 40.59
C THR A 580 -30.15 -0.05 40.68
N ILE A 581 -30.85 0.75 41.49
CA ILE A 581 -30.65 2.20 41.61
C ILE A 581 -30.25 2.55 43.04
N SER A 582 -29.23 3.38 43.21
CA SER A 582 -28.75 3.81 44.53
C SER A 582 -28.10 5.20 44.54
N GLY A 583 -27.82 5.72 45.73
CA GLY A 583 -27.11 6.98 45.94
C GLY A 583 -28.04 8.20 46.08
N ALA A 584 -27.54 9.24 46.76
CA ALA A 584 -28.35 10.40 47.11
C ALA A 584 -28.80 11.21 45.88
N GLY A 585 -28.02 11.22 44.79
CA GLY A 585 -28.35 11.94 43.55
C GLY A 585 -29.60 11.39 42.84
N TYR A 586 -29.96 10.12 43.09
CA TYR A 586 -31.16 9.49 42.50
C TYR A 586 -32.25 9.17 43.52
N ASN A 587 -32.06 9.54 44.79
CA ASN A 587 -33.05 9.27 45.82
C ASN A 587 -34.06 10.43 45.90
N PRO A 588 -35.36 10.22 45.62
CA PRO A 588 -36.37 11.28 45.67
C PRO A 588 -36.50 12.00 47.01
N ALA A 589 -36.06 11.37 48.10
CA ALA A 589 -36.05 12.00 49.42
C ALA A 589 -34.92 13.02 49.61
N THR A 590 -33.86 12.97 48.79
CA THR A 590 -32.72 13.90 48.88
C THR A 590 -33.15 15.31 48.48
N LEU A 591 -33.81 15.46 47.33
CA LEU A 591 -34.37 16.73 46.88
C LEU A 591 -35.71 16.50 46.16
N PRO A 592 -36.84 16.52 46.90
CA PRO A 592 -38.15 16.24 46.34
C PRO A 592 -38.49 17.15 45.14
N GLY A 593 -38.93 16.54 44.03
CA GLY A 593 -39.25 17.23 42.78
C GLY A 593 -38.05 17.52 41.87
N ALA A 594 -36.84 17.14 42.28
CA ALA A 594 -35.61 17.37 41.54
C ALA A 594 -34.75 16.10 41.38
N THR A 595 -34.75 15.22 42.36
CA THR A 595 -34.06 13.93 42.30
C THR A 595 -35.07 12.80 42.08
N PHE A 596 -34.78 11.88 41.18
CA PHE A 596 -35.67 10.78 40.82
C PHE A 596 -34.92 9.46 40.71
N ALA A 597 -35.54 8.37 41.15
CA ALA A 597 -35.02 7.05 40.85
C ALA A 597 -35.35 6.70 39.40
N VAL A 598 -36.64 6.78 39.05
CA VAL A 598 -37.17 6.62 37.70
C VAL A 598 -38.19 7.73 37.50
N ASP A 599 -38.06 8.48 36.40
CA ASP A 599 -38.98 9.56 36.00
C ASP A 599 -39.49 9.29 34.59
N VAL A 600 -40.79 9.05 34.44
CA VAL A 600 -41.41 8.67 33.17
C VAL A 600 -42.57 9.62 32.90
N LEU A 601 -42.59 10.18 31.69
CA LEU A 601 -43.73 10.94 31.19
C LEU A 601 -44.88 9.99 30.85
N ALA A 602 -45.68 9.63 31.86
CA ALA A 602 -46.77 8.67 31.75
C ALA A 602 -48.12 9.24 32.22
N ASN A 603 -49.21 8.68 31.70
CA ASN A 603 -50.54 8.89 32.24
C ASN A 603 -50.77 8.00 33.48
N SER A 604 -51.95 8.12 34.08
CA SER A 604 -52.37 7.24 35.19
C SER A 604 -52.38 5.77 34.76
N ALA A 605 -51.93 4.88 35.64
CA ALA A 605 -51.98 3.44 35.44
C ALA A 605 -53.37 2.96 34.98
N SER A 606 -53.41 2.19 33.91
CA SER A 606 -54.65 1.69 33.29
C SER A 606 -54.56 0.24 32.81
N ARG A 607 -53.41 -0.42 32.98
CA ARG A 607 -53.22 -1.85 32.67
C ARG A 607 -52.13 -2.46 33.53
N LEU A 608 -52.21 -3.78 33.68
CA LEU A 608 -51.12 -4.62 34.20
C LEU A 608 -50.55 -5.44 33.04
N ALA A 609 -49.24 -5.64 33.01
CA ALA A 609 -48.57 -6.44 31.99
C ALA A 609 -47.55 -7.39 32.62
N PHE A 610 -47.58 -8.66 32.22
CA PHE A 610 -46.48 -9.57 32.50
C PHE A 610 -45.32 -9.26 31.54
N LEU A 611 -44.12 -9.07 32.11
CA LEU A 611 -42.89 -8.77 31.38
C LEU A 611 -42.04 -10.01 31.10
N THR A 612 -42.49 -11.16 31.60
CA THR A 612 -41.86 -12.48 31.41
C THR A 612 -42.78 -13.36 30.59
N GLU A 613 -42.21 -14.27 29.82
CA GLU A 613 -42.98 -15.21 29.00
C GLU A 613 -43.67 -16.30 29.85
N PRO A 614 -44.78 -16.89 29.36
CA PRO A 614 -45.35 -18.13 29.88
C PRO A 614 -44.31 -19.24 30.04
N GLN A 615 -44.56 -20.14 30.99
CA GLN A 615 -43.59 -21.16 31.39
C GLN A 615 -44.22 -22.55 31.38
N SER A 616 -43.37 -23.58 31.21
CA SER A 616 -43.70 -24.97 31.52
C SER A 616 -42.89 -25.41 32.72
N VAL A 617 -43.56 -25.77 33.81
CA VAL A 617 -42.96 -26.02 35.12
C VAL A 617 -43.27 -27.45 35.57
N PRO A 618 -42.27 -28.24 36.03
CA PRO A 618 -42.54 -29.54 36.63
C PRO A 618 -43.40 -29.40 37.90
N VAL A 619 -44.36 -30.30 38.10
CA VAL A 619 -45.14 -30.35 39.35
C VAL A 619 -44.21 -30.48 40.56
N GLY A 620 -44.46 -29.68 41.58
CA GLY A 620 -43.64 -29.63 42.78
C GLY A 620 -42.34 -28.83 42.64
N ALA A 621 -41.96 -28.35 41.44
CA ALA A 621 -40.86 -27.40 41.26
C ALA A 621 -41.36 -25.95 41.42
N CYS A 622 -40.45 -25.05 41.81
CA CYS A 622 -40.69 -23.62 41.75
C CYS A 622 -40.60 -23.15 40.29
N SER A 623 -41.46 -22.21 39.89
CA SER A 623 -41.43 -21.59 38.57
C SER A 623 -40.14 -20.80 38.34
N GLY A 624 -39.88 -20.39 37.10
CA GLY A 624 -39.02 -19.24 36.84
C GLY A 624 -39.68 -17.95 37.36
N SER A 625 -38.97 -16.82 37.30
CA SER A 625 -39.53 -15.52 37.73
C SER A 625 -40.72 -15.12 36.86
N LEU A 626 -41.78 -14.62 37.50
CA LEU A 626 -42.85 -13.88 36.86
C LEU A 626 -42.72 -12.42 37.29
N THR A 627 -42.65 -11.51 36.33
CA THR A 627 -42.59 -10.07 36.62
C THR A 627 -43.82 -9.39 36.04
N VAL A 628 -44.57 -8.68 36.89
CA VAL A 628 -45.73 -7.89 36.48
C VAL A 628 -45.47 -6.42 36.72
N GLN A 629 -45.84 -5.57 35.77
CA GLN A 629 -45.69 -4.12 35.83
C GLN A 629 -47.03 -3.41 35.63
N SER A 630 -47.24 -2.33 36.37
CA SER A 630 -48.32 -1.36 36.15
C SER A 630 -47.93 -0.35 35.09
N GLN A 631 -48.78 -0.19 34.08
CA GLN A 631 -48.53 0.68 32.93
C GLN A 631 -49.75 1.56 32.63
N ASP A 632 -49.53 2.68 31.97
CA ASP A 632 -50.58 3.49 31.37
C ASP A 632 -51.11 2.85 30.07
N ALA A 633 -52.08 3.51 29.43
CA ALA A 633 -52.71 2.99 28.21
C ALA A 633 -51.74 2.86 27.03
N ALA A 634 -50.68 3.68 27.01
CA ALA A 634 -49.66 3.69 25.97
C ALA A 634 -48.53 2.68 26.26
N GLY A 635 -48.57 1.99 27.40
CA GLY A 635 -47.57 1.00 27.81
C GLY A 635 -46.39 1.61 28.56
N ASN A 636 -46.47 2.87 28.98
CA ASN A 636 -45.45 3.51 29.80
C ASN A 636 -45.58 3.03 31.25
N LEU A 637 -44.45 2.85 31.92
CA LEU A 637 -44.41 2.59 33.37
C LEU A 637 -45.19 3.68 34.12
N SER A 638 -46.13 3.27 34.98
CA SER A 638 -46.93 4.19 35.78
C SER A 638 -47.16 3.61 37.18
N VAL A 639 -46.60 4.28 38.20
CA VAL A 639 -46.74 3.85 39.60
C VAL A 639 -48.19 4.04 40.05
N PRO A 640 -48.90 2.95 40.41
CA PRO A 640 -50.33 3.01 40.68
C PRO A 640 -50.64 3.49 42.11
N THR A 641 -51.85 4.02 42.30
CA THR A 641 -52.41 4.31 43.63
C THR A 641 -53.86 3.82 43.70
N PRO A 642 -54.20 2.84 44.56
CA PRO A 642 -53.33 2.09 45.48
C PRO A 642 -52.36 1.16 44.73
N ALA A 643 -51.26 0.75 45.38
CA ALA A 643 -50.19 -0.05 44.76
C ALA A 643 -50.17 -1.54 45.15
N THR A 644 -51.16 -2.01 45.92
CA THR A 644 -51.24 -3.41 46.35
C THR A 644 -52.10 -4.21 45.37
N ALA A 645 -51.49 -5.16 44.67
CA ALA A 645 -52.18 -6.05 43.75
C ALA A 645 -52.39 -7.42 44.40
N SER A 646 -53.55 -8.07 44.22
CA SER A 646 -53.79 -9.44 44.68
C SER A 646 -53.37 -10.48 43.66
N LEU A 647 -53.02 -11.68 44.13
CA LEU A 647 -52.66 -12.83 43.31
C LEU A 647 -53.73 -13.93 43.43
N THR A 648 -54.12 -14.49 42.30
CA THR A 648 -55.00 -15.67 42.25
C THR A 648 -54.52 -16.67 41.20
N ALA A 649 -54.87 -17.94 41.41
CA ALA A 649 -54.66 -19.01 40.45
C ALA A 649 -56.00 -19.50 39.92
N SER A 650 -56.06 -19.84 38.64
CA SER A 650 -57.23 -20.36 37.93
C SER A 650 -56.82 -21.49 36.99
N GLY A 651 -57.78 -22.24 36.44
CA GLY A 651 -57.51 -23.41 35.60
C GLY A 651 -57.57 -24.76 36.34
N ASP A 652 -57.35 -25.83 35.60
CA ASP A 652 -57.41 -27.22 36.06
C ASP A 652 -56.31 -27.56 37.07
N ALA A 653 -55.14 -26.91 36.97
CA ALA A 653 -54.04 -27.08 37.91
C ALA A 653 -53.99 -26.01 39.03
N ALA A 654 -55.04 -25.21 39.21
CA ALA A 654 -55.05 -24.11 40.21
C ALA A 654 -54.98 -24.58 41.66
N SER A 655 -55.52 -25.76 41.94
CA SER A 655 -55.57 -26.29 43.31
C SER A 655 -54.18 -26.64 43.82
N GLY A 656 -53.83 -26.13 45.00
CA GLY A 656 -52.51 -26.31 45.60
C GLY A 656 -51.40 -25.48 44.94
N VAL A 657 -51.75 -24.42 44.20
CA VAL A 657 -50.79 -23.40 43.76
C VAL A 657 -50.52 -22.42 44.91
N THR A 658 -49.23 -22.18 45.20
CA THR A 658 -48.78 -21.16 46.15
C THR A 658 -47.84 -20.17 45.46
N PHE A 659 -47.91 -18.90 45.85
CA PHE A 659 -47.04 -17.85 45.32
C PHE A 659 -45.96 -17.46 46.33
N HIS A 660 -44.77 -17.11 45.84
CA HIS A 660 -43.57 -16.88 46.66
C HIS A 660 -42.77 -15.68 46.13
N THR A 661 -41.94 -15.08 46.98
CA THR A 661 -41.08 -13.94 46.63
C THR A 661 -39.63 -14.32 46.35
N ASP A 662 -39.27 -15.59 46.54
CA ASP A 662 -37.93 -16.13 46.26
C ASP A 662 -37.96 -17.25 45.22
N ALA A 663 -36.87 -17.37 44.47
CA ALA A 663 -36.72 -18.32 43.36
C ALA A 663 -36.72 -19.81 43.80
N ALA A 664 -36.59 -20.10 45.10
CA ALA A 664 -36.66 -21.46 45.63
C ALA A 664 -38.06 -21.81 46.16
N CYS A 665 -39.02 -20.87 46.12
CA CYS A 665 -40.35 -21.00 46.71
C CYS A 665 -40.29 -21.42 48.20
N THR A 666 -39.33 -20.85 48.95
CA THR A 666 -39.10 -21.12 50.38
C THR A 666 -39.69 -20.05 51.29
N SER A 667 -40.03 -18.87 50.74
CA SER A 667 -40.72 -17.80 51.44
C SER A 667 -42.09 -18.29 51.90
N ALA A 668 -42.62 -17.64 52.94
CA ALA A 668 -44.03 -17.76 53.27
C ALA A 668 -44.89 -17.47 52.01
N PRO A 669 -45.96 -18.23 51.75
CA PRO A 669 -46.84 -17.96 50.63
C PRO A 669 -47.42 -16.55 50.70
N VAL A 670 -47.44 -15.86 49.56
CA VAL A 670 -48.01 -14.52 49.44
C VAL A 670 -49.29 -14.55 48.62
N THR A 671 -50.20 -13.61 48.90
CA THR A 671 -51.46 -13.43 48.15
C THR A 671 -51.57 -12.03 47.55
N ALA A 672 -50.55 -11.20 47.74
CA ALA A 672 -50.51 -9.84 47.24
C ALA A 672 -49.08 -9.40 46.94
N LEU A 673 -48.94 -8.46 46.01
CA LEU A 673 -47.71 -7.84 45.55
C LEU A 673 -47.76 -6.33 45.78
N ASN A 674 -46.60 -5.71 46.01
CA ASN A 674 -46.47 -4.27 46.15
C ASN A 674 -45.77 -3.67 44.92
N LEU A 675 -46.49 -2.83 44.18
CA LEU A 675 -46.04 -2.16 42.95
C LEU A 675 -45.65 -0.69 43.19
N SER A 676 -45.38 -0.28 44.43
CA SER A 676 -45.02 1.12 44.77
C SER A 676 -43.54 1.47 44.57
N ASN A 677 -42.71 0.51 44.17
CA ASN A 677 -41.31 0.78 43.87
C ASN A 677 -41.16 1.59 42.56
N PRO A 678 -39.99 2.19 42.30
CA PRO A 678 -39.77 3.05 41.13
C PRO A 678 -40.02 2.38 39.77
N HIS A 679 -39.96 1.04 39.70
CA HIS A 679 -40.24 0.29 38.47
C HIS A 679 -41.72 -0.04 38.27
N ALA A 680 -42.59 0.34 39.22
CA ALA A 680 -44.01 0.01 39.27
C ALA A 680 -44.30 -1.50 39.07
N GLU A 681 -43.36 -2.36 39.50
CA GLU A 681 -43.37 -3.79 39.17
C GLU A 681 -43.24 -4.69 40.40
N ALA A 682 -43.49 -5.98 40.26
CA ALA A 682 -43.11 -6.96 41.25
C ALA A 682 -42.71 -8.27 40.59
N THR A 683 -41.67 -8.91 41.13
CA THR A 683 -41.23 -10.24 40.74
C THR A 683 -41.67 -11.25 41.80
N PHE A 684 -42.25 -12.35 41.33
CA PHE A 684 -42.74 -13.44 42.18
C PHE A 684 -42.62 -14.78 41.45
N TYR A 685 -42.89 -15.85 42.17
CA TYR A 685 -42.76 -17.22 41.71
C TYR A 685 -44.00 -18.00 42.13
N PHE A 686 -44.30 -19.11 41.46
CA PHE A 686 -45.35 -20.03 41.88
C PHE A 686 -44.85 -21.47 41.95
N ARG A 687 -45.50 -22.27 42.80
CA ARG A 687 -45.31 -23.72 42.89
C ARG A 687 -46.66 -24.38 42.79
N GLY A 688 -46.81 -25.33 41.87
CA GLY A 688 -48.04 -26.10 41.66
C GLY A 688 -47.90 -27.55 42.12
N SER A 689 -49.01 -28.16 42.55
CA SER A 689 -49.06 -29.56 43.00
C SER A 689 -49.79 -30.50 42.02
N GLN A 690 -50.36 -29.97 40.94
CA GLN A 690 -51.17 -30.71 39.99
C GLN A 690 -50.70 -30.44 38.57
N THR A 691 -50.82 -31.44 37.69
CA THR A 691 -50.59 -31.27 36.24
C THR A 691 -51.78 -30.59 35.59
N GLY A 692 -51.53 -29.81 34.54
CA GLY A 692 -52.57 -29.10 33.80
C GLY A 692 -52.15 -27.67 33.49
N THR A 693 -53.12 -26.82 33.16
CA THR A 693 -52.90 -25.39 32.93
C THR A 693 -53.21 -24.60 34.20
N VAL A 694 -52.32 -23.69 34.57
CA VAL A 694 -52.56 -22.70 35.63
C VAL A 694 -52.58 -21.30 35.04
N GLY A 695 -53.70 -20.61 35.17
CA GLY A 695 -53.82 -19.17 34.91
C GLY A 695 -53.44 -18.40 36.17
N VAL A 696 -52.28 -17.75 36.16
CA VAL A 696 -51.83 -16.84 37.22
C VAL A 696 -52.38 -15.45 36.93
N SER A 697 -53.19 -14.92 37.85
CA SER A 697 -53.84 -13.62 37.71
C SER A 697 -53.35 -12.64 38.76
N VAL A 698 -53.05 -11.42 38.33
CA VAL A 698 -52.70 -10.27 39.16
C VAL A 698 -53.81 -9.24 39.02
N THR A 699 -54.42 -8.83 40.13
CA THR A 699 -55.53 -7.86 40.14
C THR A 699 -55.19 -6.63 40.98
N LEU A 700 -55.31 -5.45 40.39
CA LEU A 700 -55.08 -4.15 41.02
C LEU A 700 -56.32 -3.26 40.83
N GLY A 701 -57.16 -3.17 41.86
CA GLY A 701 -58.46 -2.51 41.73
C GLY A 701 -59.31 -3.16 40.64
N ALA A 702 -59.64 -2.42 39.59
CA ALA A 702 -60.38 -2.93 38.42
C ALA A 702 -59.47 -3.52 37.33
N LEU A 703 -58.15 -3.36 37.43
CA LEU A 703 -57.19 -3.86 36.44
C LEU A 703 -56.87 -5.32 36.75
N THR A 704 -56.88 -6.20 35.75
CA THR A 704 -56.45 -7.59 35.90
C THR A 704 -55.62 -8.02 34.70
N ALA A 705 -54.50 -8.68 34.97
CA ALA A 705 -53.71 -9.39 33.96
C ALA A 705 -53.63 -10.87 34.33
N SER A 706 -53.74 -11.75 33.35
CA SER A 706 -53.63 -13.20 33.52
C SER A 706 -52.61 -13.77 32.55
N GLN A 707 -51.75 -14.66 33.03
CA GLN A 707 -50.80 -15.42 32.22
C GLN A 707 -50.98 -16.92 32.51
N TYR A 708 -51.02 -17.73 31.45
CA TYR A 708 -51.27 -19.17 31.57
C TYR A 708 -49.96 -19.95 31.43
N HIS A 709 -49.73 -20.88 32.36
CA HIS A 709 -48.53 -21.70 32.43
C HIS A 709 -48.91 -23.19 32.41
N GLY A 710 -48.02 -24.04 31.92
CA GLY A 710 -48.20 -25.48 31.92
C GLY A 710 -47.51 -26.12 33.12
N LEU A 711 -48.22 -26.97 33.85
CA LEU A 711 -47.67 -27.84 34.88
C LEU A 711 -47.67 -29.28 34.38
N PHE A 712 -46.50 -29.94 34.43
CA PHE A 712 -46.34 -31.28 33.89
C PHE A 712 -45.61 -32.21 34.87
N THR A 713 -45.85 -33.51 34.75
CA THR A 713 -44.99 -34.52 35.37
C THR A 713 -43.74 -34.70 34.52
N PRO A 714 -42.53 -34.51 35.08
CA PRO A 714 -41.28 -34.62 34.33
C PRO A 714 -41.03 -35.98 33.70
#